data_AF-A0A8H8CIA1-F1
#
_entry.id   AF-A0A8H8CIA1-F1
#
_cell.length_a   1.000
_cell.length_b   1.000
_cell.length_c   1.000
_cell.angle_alpha   90.00
_cell.angle_beta   90.00
_cell.angle_gamma   90.00
#
_symmetry.space_group_name_H-M   'P 1'
#
loop_
_entity.id
_entity.type
_entity.pdbx_description
1 polymer ?
#
loop_
_entity_poly.entity_id
_entity_poly.type
_entity_poly.pdbx_seq_one_letter_code
_entity_poly.pdbx_strand_id
1 'polypeptide(L)'
;MSYEYTVSPTLVQKSLSKPMQSPINDTQALNSRLLVANDNSALHISRTESSKQAQHAEITIPTTNNNGVINISRAQYMSRLASIRRKEPLREACIDANLAPPKSANLEHLRTMLTDYWFPPVVTEESIPDAQVAELPSSSSQYVGTSMSVLRGNNDEILIQEFGIEGAAAEEVLGYDDDSDSDPEDEFQEVLEINDELLAHTALEDDSEFDLETQMQGGPFPGESYTKFQTRIRLEETRRAENNRRAGGVKTQNAVIKDWKIFCGHALKTGQIKDEIVDAHHLLLYIRYCAERPKRTRKGIDIPGTFIGASHIKKLYFGALRIRKEQEAKDPSLSQQRPATNVHVWDALKGRMNEALRRAREGLIPEEDAPDIVANTFLSGITEAQMNSVGKGFLMHRELRSVINGHLSWTAQNASGNRGDDFRALRLAELQPYVFLHPNKETAIPCVLGCQGEEKAGASRGMRTKVNPVYSVFIAHLDPVKCPLGAFAFYHHFLHDVIDITSALDINWSINKTWRQVRVLHGKKSYATPYHEQSLYNLYVKAFSFAEFTSHLKAHLPRHILGYNQERMGVDPSVTSRMGWVRGETYYDTYAPALPKEAVLGAHGYKAHEVYDPIWRHVHVPEIFLHLVCPMAETIYSDVVGRQNLSGAANYWSMVMELRPYLFQCGAAIFQEVPDSALFRLPAFAQQDVQNWMKHQFPSDFSVLKANAGSRVDLQRIQNQLLQLALEET
;
A
#
# COMPACT_ATOMS: atom_id res chain seq x y z
N MET A 1 42.24 -42.38 -34.69
CA MET A 1 42.39 -41.18 -35.54
C MET A 1 41.58 -40.09 -34.86
N SER A 2 41.97 -39.58 -33.70
CA SER A 2 43.12 -38.69 -33.43
C SER A 2 43.05 -37.43 -34.31
N TYR A 3 42.60 -36.30 -33.74
CA TYR A 3 43.34 -35.04 -33.73
C TYR A 3 42.82 -34.15 -32.59
N GLU A 4 43.74 -33.80 -31.68
CA GLU A 4 43.64 -32.77 -30.66
C GLU A 4 43.68 -31.38 -31.31
N TYR A 5 43.10 -30.37 -30.64
CA TYR A 5 43.70 -29.04 -30.61
C TYR A 5 43.52 -28.38 -29.24
N THR A 6 44.67 -28.08 -28.64
CA THR A 6 44.94 -27.29 -27.44
C THR A 6 44.99 -25.79 -27.78
N VAL A 7 44.50 -24.92 -26.88
CA VAL A 7 45.03 -23.54 -26.72
C VAL A 7 45.00 -23.14 -25.24
N SER A 8 46.13 -22.59 -24.79
CA SER A 8 46.54 -22.24 -23.42
C SER A 8 45.96 -20.92 -22.86
N PRO A 9 46.04 -20.68 -21.53
CA PRO A 9 45.62 -19.44 -20.89
C PRO A 9 46.77 -18.42 -20.79
N THR A 10 46.45 -17.13 -20.91
CA THR A 10 47.42 -16.04 -20.65
C THR A 10 46.95 -15.16 -19.50
N LEU A 11 47.76 -15.13 -18.44
CA LEU A 11 47.71 -14.21 -17.32
C LEU A 11 48.08 -12.78 -17.76
N VAL A 12 47.34 -11.78 -17.29
CA VAL A 12 47.87 -10.42 -17.08
C VAL A 12 47.42 -9.91 -15.71
N GLN A 13 48.38 -9.87 -14.78
CA GLN A 13 48.33 -9.06 -13.56
C GLN A 13 48.51 -7.59 -13.92
N LYS A 14 47.68 -6.70 -13.38
CA LYS A 14 48.05 -5.29 -13.14
C LYS A 14 47.48 -4.80 -11.81
N SER A 15 48.38 -4.76 -10.83
CA SER A 15 48.31 -3.98 -9.59
C SER A 15 48.60 -2.50 -9.86
N LEU A 16 47.95 -1.59 -9.12
CA LEU A 16 48.35 -0.22 -8.70
C LEU A 16 47.09 0.38 -8.03
N SER A 17 46.87 0.40 -6.71
CA SER A 17 47.56 1.02 -5.56
C SER A 17 47.63 2.56 -5.57
N LYS A 18 46.93 3.14 -4.57
CA LYS A 18 47.11 4.42 -3.84
C LYS A 18 46.25 5.64 -4.24
N PRO A 19 46.01 6.61 -3.32
CA PRO A 19 45.49 6.46 -1.95
C PRO A 19 44.49 7.58 -1.54
N MET A 20 43.91 7.42 -0.34
CA MET A 20 43.21 8.42 0.48
C MET A 20 43.87 9.81 0.51
N GLN A 21 43.05 10.86 0.46
CA GLN A 21 43.26 12.15 1.13
C GLN A 21 41.91 12.83 1.44
N SER A 22 41.55 12.85 2.72
CA SER A 22 40.90 13.99 3.39
C SER A 22 42.03 14.69 4.20
N PRO A 23 41.87 15.87 4.85
CA PRO A 23 40.65 16.41 5.47
C PRO A 23 40.56 17.96 5.51
N ILE A 24 39.59 18.46 6.30
CA ILE A 24 39.62 19.68 7.16
C ILE A 24 38.58 20.77 6.87
N ASN A 25 37.83 21.05 7.94
CA ASN A 25 36.94 22.16 8.25
C ASN A 25 37.54 23.54 7.97
N ASP A 26 36.72 24.55 7.66
CA ASP A 26 36.49 25.60 8.67
C ASP A 26 35.38 26.59 8.32
N THR A 27 34.84 27.06 9.42
CA THR A 27 33.71 27.93 9.70
C THR A 27 33.95 29.41 9.35
N GLN A 28 32.82 30.12 9.25
CA GLN A 28 32.59 31.53 9.63
C GLN A 28 32.90 32.69 8.65
N ALA A 29 31.81 33.37 8.29
CA ALA A 29 31.45 34.74 8.74
C ALA A 29 31.40 35.89 7.71
N LEU A 30 30.19 36.47 7.67
CA LEU A 30 29.83 37.90 7.64
C LEU A 30 29.92 38.72 6.33
N ASN A 31 28.72 38.91 5.77
CA ASN A 31 28.01 40.18 5.57
C ASN A 31 28.75 41.41 5.01
N SER A 32 28.20 41.92 3.90
CA SER A 32 27.87 43.34 3.70
C SER A 32 26.88 43.39 2.51
N ARG A 33 25.61 43.79 2.67
CA ARG A 33 24.99 45.10 2.99
C ARG A 33 24.44 45.79 1.72
N LEU A 34 23.15 46.15 1.80
CA LEU A 34 22.48 47.31 1.18
C LEU A 34 22.30 47.28 -0.36
N LEU A 35 21.23 47.73 -1.01
CA LEU A 35 19.94 48.38 -0.65
C LEU A 35 19.17 48.65 -1.99
N VAL A 36 17.85 48.87 -1.87
CA VAL A 36 17.00 49.78 -2.70
C VAL A 36 16.24 49.22 -3.92
N ALA A 37 14.92 49.11 -3.70
CA ALA A 37 13.77 49.67 -4.45
C ALA A 37 12.92 48.83 -5.43
N ASN A 38 11.62 48.90 -5.10
CA ASN A 38 10.42 49.16 -5.92
C ASN A 38 9.59 47.99 -6.49
N ASP A 39 8.53 47.67 -5.75
CA ASP A 39 7.09 47.79 -6.07
C ASP A 39 6.70 48.18 -7.51
N ASN A 40 5.87 47.33 -8.15
CA ASN A 40 4.45 47.62 -8.48
C ASN A 40 3.93 46.71 -9.61
N SER A 41 3.19 45.63 -9.30
CA SER A 41 2.22 45.04 -10.25
C SER A 41 1.34 43.94 -9.62
N ALA A 42 0.40 44.27 -8.73
CA ALA A 42 -0.63 43.31 -8.29
C ALA A 42 -1.95 43.97 -7.83
N LEU A 43 -2.30 45.15 -8.36
CA LEU A 43 -3.39 45.98 -7.82
C LEU A 43 -4.76 45.80 -8.49
N HIS A 44 -5.01 44.73 -9.27
CA HIS A 44 -6.27 44.63 -10.02
C HIS A 44 -7.21 43.45 -9.75
N ILE A 45 -6.87 42.49 -8.88
CA ILE A 45 -7.72 41.31 -8.62
C ILE A 45 -8.34 41.27 -7.20
N SER A 46 -7.89 42.11 -6.25
CA SER A 46 -8.28 42.06 -4.82
C SER A 46 -9.59 42.78 -4.41
N ARG A 47 -10.38 43.34 -5.35
CA ARG A 47 -11.47 44.28 -4.97
C ARG A 47 -12.84 43.66 -4.68
N THR A 48 -13.07 42.36 -4.89
CA THR A 48 -14.41 41.74 -4.74
C THR A 48 -14.57 40.73 -3.61
N GLU A 49 -13.49 40.15 -3.06
CA GLU A 49 -13.59 39.20 -1.93
C GLU A 49 -13.50 39.89 -0.56
N SER A 50 -12.82 41.04 -0.46
CA SER A 50 -12.67 41.82 0.78
C SER A 50 -13.99 42.36 1.36
N SER A 51 -15.08 42.41 0.58
CA SER A 51 -16.35 43.01 1.04
C SER A 51 -17.23 42.08 1.88
N LYS A 52 -17.08 40.74 1.80
CA LYS A 52 -17.93 39.78 2.54
C LYS A 52 -17.29 39.27 3.84
N GLN A 53 -15.95 39.26 3.94
CA GLN A 53 -15.26 38.96 5.21
C GLN A 53 -15.38 40.11 6.23
N ALA A 54 -15.43 41.37 5.76
CA ALA A 54 -15.55 42.54 6.64
C ALA A 54 -16.85 42.57 7.48
N GLN A 55 -17.97 42.03 6.98
CA GLN A 55 -19.26 42.03 7.71
C GLN A 55 -19.33 40.98 8.83
N HIS A 56 -18.52 39.91 8.77
CA HIS A 56 -18.53 38.86 9.78
C HIS A 56 -17.57 39.13 10.95
N ALA A 57 -16.46 39.84 10.70
CA ALA A 57 -15.51 40.25 11.74
C ALA A 57 -16.10 41.27 12.73
N GLU A 58 -17.07 42.08 12.29
CA GLU A 58 -17.69 43.12 13.12
C GLU A 58 -18.65 42.56 14.20
N ILE A 59 -19.13 41.32 14.02
CA ILE A 59 -20.10 40.67 14.93
C ILE A 59 -19.40 39.81 15.99
N THR A 60 -18.20 39.29 15.68
CA THR A 60 -17.49 38.31 16.50
C THR A 60 -16.62 38.92 17.60
N ILE A 61 -16.18 40.18 17.46
CA ILE A 61 -15.43 40.88 18.51
C ILE A 61 -16.40 41.79 19.28
N PRO A 62 -16.50 41.67 20.62
CA PRO A 62 -17.36 42.56 21.38
C PRO A 62 -16.84 44.00 21.27
N THR A 63 -17.71 44.95 20.92
CA THR A 63 -17.35 46.37 20.81
C THR A 63 -16.84 46.88 22.16
N THR A 64 -15.56 47.22 22.20
CA THR A 64 -14.96 47.92 23.32
C THR A 64 -15.20 49.42 23.15
N ASN A 65 -15.34 50.13 24.26
CA ASN A 65 -15.23 51.59 24.22
C ASN A 65 -13.78 51.99 23.93
N ASN A 66 -13.52 53.27 23.69
CA ASN A 66 -12.18 53.79 23.36
C ASN A 66 -11.09 53.46 24.40
N ASN A 67 -11.47 52.93 25.55
CA ASN A 67 -10.58 52.54 26.63
C ASN A 67 -10.43 51.01 26.75
N GLY A 68 -10.92 50.24 25.77
CA GLY A 68 -10.78 48.78 25.74
C GLY A 68 -11.78 48.02 26.63
N VAL A 69 -12.63 48.72 27.37
CA VAL A 69 -13.63 48.09 28.23
C VAL A 69 -14.80 47.64 27.37
N ILE A 70 -15.11 46.36 27.44
CA ILE A 70 -16.20 45.74 26.68
C ILE A 70 -17.52 46.35 27.15
N ASN A 71 -18.20 47.07 26.26
CA ASN A 71 -19.35 47.91 26.60
C ASN A 71 -20.70 47.16 26.47
N ILE A 72 -20.68 45.83 26.41
CA ILE A 72 -21.87 44.99 26.25
C ILE A 72 -21.89 43.92 27.35
N SER A 73 -23.08 43.56 27.83
CA SER A 73 -23.19 42.49 28.83
C SER A 73 -22.97 41.11 28.21
N ARG A 74 -22.51 40.14 29.02
CA ARG A 74 -22.32 38.74 28.60
C ARG A 74 -23.55 38.15 27.88
N ALA A 75 -24.75 38.45 28.41
CA ALA A 75 -26.01 37.99 27.83
C ALA A 75 -26.32 38.62 26.46
N GLN A 76 -25.94 39.90 26.25
CA GLN A 76 -26.10 40.58 24.97
C GLN A 76 -25.09 40.08 23.93
N TYR A 77 -23.85 39.77 24.33
CA TYR A 77 -22.84 39.20 23.43
C TYR A 77 -23.20 37.79 22.97
N MET A 78 -23.67 36.93 23.88
CA MET A 78 -24.21 35.60 23.54
C MET A 78 -25.34 35.68 22.50
N SER A 79 -26.27 36.64 22.65
CA SER A 79 -27.36 36.85 21.70
C SER A 79 -26.87 37.27 20.30
N ARG A 80 -25.77 38.04 20.20
CA ARG A 80 -25.14 38.41 18.91
C ARG A 80 -24.49 37.21 18.24
N LEU A 81 -23.73 36.40 18.97
CA LEU A 81 -23.08 35.20 18.42
C LEU A 81 -24.10 34.14 17.95
N ALA A 82 -25.31 34.11 18.52
CA ALA A 82 -26.39 33.23 18.10
C ALA A 82 -26.88 33.50 16.65
N SER A 83 -26.65 34.71 16.12
CA SER A 83 -27.02 35.08 14.74
C SER A 83 -26.10 34.46 13.67
N ILE A 84 -24.89 34.01 14.02
CA ILE A 84 -23.93 33.38 13.10
C ILE A 84 -24.29 31.89 12.95
N ARG A 85 -24.73 31.48 11.75
CA ARG A 85 -25.23 30.12 11.47
C ARG A 85 -24.17 29.13 10.93
N ARG A 86 -22.96 29.58 10.57
CA ARG A 86 -21.87 28.75 10.02
C ARG A 86 -20.73 28.59 11.04
N LYS A 87 -19.99 27.47 10.96
CA LYS A 87 -18.94 27.11 11.95
C LYS A 87 -17.64 27.87 11.74
N GLU A 88 -17.21 28.02 10.49
CA GLU A 88 -15.93 28.65 10.11
C GLU A 88 -15.75 30.05 10.73
N PRO A 89 -16.72 30.99 10.67
CA PRO A 89 -16.52 32.33 11.26
C PRO A 89 -16.38 32.34 12.78
N LEU A 90 -17.08 31.44 13.48
CA LEU A 90 -16.96 31.30 14.94
C LEU A 90 -15.66 30.58 15.33
N ARG A 91 -15.21 29.64 14.50
CA ARG A 91 -13.95 28.92 14.72
C ARG A 91 -12.76 29.84 14.45
N GLU A 92 -12.79 30.64 13.39
CA GLU A 92 -11.82 31.71 13.13
C GLU A 92 -11.80 32.70 14.28
N ALA A 93 -12.95 33.20 14.72
CA ALA A 93 -13.00 34.10 15.88
C ALA A 93 -12.44 33.47 17.17
N CYS A 94 -12.70 32.19 17.45
CA CYS A 94 -12.07 31.48 18.57
C CYS A 94 -10.54 31.46 18.42
N ILE A 95 -10.05 31.17 17.21
CA ILE A 95 -8.62 31.08 16.91
C ILE A 95 -7.96 32.47 17.03
N ASP A 96 -8.61 33.51 16.53
CA ASP A 96 -8.18 34.91 16.67
C ASP A 96 -8.13 35.33 18.15
N ALA A 97 -9.05 34.80 18.96
CA ALA A 97 -9.07 34.93 20.41
C ALA A 97 -8.11 33.95 21.13
N ASN A 98 -7.22 33.25 20.42
CA ASN A 98 -6.29 32.26 20.98
C ASN A 98 -6.93 31.11 21.78
N LEU A 99 -8.18 30.77 21.45
CA LEU A 99 -8.84 29.56 21.92
C LEU A 99 -8.59 28.45 20.90
N ALA A 100 -8.29 27.23 21.36
CA ALA A 100 -8.05 26.08 20.50
C ALA A 100 -9.28 25.15 20.45
N PRO A 101 -10.32 25.46 19.65
CA PRO A 101 -11.51 24.62 19.62
C PRO A 101 -11.26 23.29 18.89
N PRO A 102 -11.81 22.16 19.38
CA PRO A 102 -11.72 20.88 18.68
C PRO A 102 -12.32 20.93 17.27
N LYS A 103 -11.72 20.22 16.30
CA LYS A 103 -12.27 20.12 14.92
C LYS A 103 -13.69 19.53 14.88
N SER A 104 -14.10 18.78 15.90
CA SER A 104 -15.45 18.21 16.07
C SER A 104 -16.45 19.13 16.80
N ALA A 105 -16.01 20.30 17.29
CA ALA A 105 -16.87 21.21 18.06
C ALA A 105 -18.13 21.63 17.28
N ASN A 106 -19.27 21.64 17.97
CA ASN A 106 -20.52 22.15 17.44
C ASN A 106 -20.62 23.68 17.66
N LEU A 107 -21.60 24.32 17.02
CA LEU A 107 -21.74 25.78 17.04
C LEU A 107 -21.89 26.34 18.46
N GLU A 108 -22.67 25.66 19.31
CA GLU A 108 -22.94 26.11 20.68
C GLU A 108 -21.67 26.06 21.53
N HIS A 109 -20.85 25.01 21.39
CA HIS A 109 -19.57 24.91 22.09
C HIS A 109 -18.60 26.04 21.70
N LEU A 110 -18.52 26.40 20.41
CA LEU A 110 -17.69 27.53 19.94
C LEU A 110 -18.18 28.88 20.51
N ARG A 111 -19.50 29.09 20.58
CA ARG A 111 -20.09 30.33 21.14
C ARG A 111 -19.82 30.46 22.63
N THR A 112 -19.96 29.37 23.38
CA THR A 112 -19.67 29.33 24.82
C THR A 112 -18.20 29.61 25.07
N MET A 113 -17.28 28.98 24.31
CA MET A 113 -15.85 29.23 24.41
C MET A 113 -15.48 30.70 24.20
N LEU A 114 -16.01 31.34 23.14
CA LEU A 114 -15.79 32.76 22.88
C LEU A 114 -16.36 33.65 24.00
N THR A 115 -17.55 33.32 24.49
CA THR A 115 -18.19 34.09 25.55
C THR A 115 -17.40 34.00 26.85
N ASP A 116 -16.91 32.82 27.20
CA ASP A 116 -16.13 32.59 28.42
C ASP A 116 -14.74 33.24 28.34
N TYR A 117 -14.17 33.34 27.14
CA TYR A 117 -12.91 34.07 26.93
C TYR A 117 -13.06 35.57 27.15
N TRP A 118 -14.12 36.18 26.62
CA TRP A 118 -14.36 37.63 26.77
C TRP A 118 -14.99 37.99 28.10
N PHE A 119 -15.70 37.06 28.75
CA PHE A 119 -16.36 37.25 30.04
C PHE A 119 -16.07 36.05 30.97
N PRO A 120 -14.82 35.93 31.48
CA PRO A 120 -14.45 34.81 32.33
C PRO A 120 -15.32 34.78 33.60
N PRO A 121 -15.79 33.59 34.04
CA PRO A 121 -16.52 33.47 35.30
C PRO A 121 -15.59 33.89 36.45
N VAL A 122 -16.05 34.79 37.31
CA VAL A 122 -15.29 35.25 38.48
C VAL A 122 -15.09 34.05 39.41
N VAL A 123 -13.85 33.53 39.47
CA VAL A 123 -13.46 32.48 40.41
C VAL A 123 -13.21 33.14 41.77
N THR A 124 -14.18 33.04 42.68
CA THR A 124 -13.96 33.28 44.11
C THR A 124 -13.38 32.02 44.74
N GLU A 125 -12.09 32.02 45.08
CA GLU A 125 -11.56 31.17 46.15
C GLU A 125 -10.77 32.03 47.15
N GLU A 126 -10.97 31.69 48.41
CA GLU A 126 -10.66 32.44 49.63
C GLU A 126 -9.16 32.59 49.90
N SER A 127 -8.75 33.75 50.43
CA SER A 127 -7.73 33.82 51.49
C SER A 127 -7.99 35.03 52.40
N ILE A 128 -8.31 34.77 53.68
CA ILE A 128 -8.17 35.70 54.82
C ILE A 128 -6.76 35.43 55.40
N PRO A 129 -5.89 36.40 55.77
CA PRO A 129 -6.20 37.54 56.65
C PRO A 129 -5.58 38.92 56.35
N ASP A 130 -6.42 39.92 56.58
CA ASP A 130 -6.24 41.22 57.24
C ASP A 130 -4.99 42.12 57.06
N ALA A 131 -5.35 43.34 56.64
CA ALA A 131 -5.00 44.65 57.21
C ALA A 131 -3.58 45.21 57.01
N GLN A 132 -3.46 46.28 56.19
CA GLN A 132 -3.40 47.68 56.64
C GLN A 132 -2.93 48.63 55.52
N VAL A 133 -3.75 49.65 55.25
CA VAL A 133 -3.42 51.09 55.12
C VAL A 133 -2.32 51.58 54.16
N ALA A 134 -2.75 52.55 53.32
CA ALA A 134 -2.05 53.74 52.77
C ALA A 134 -1.34 53.72 51.40
N GLU A 135 -1.85 54.65 50.56
CA GLU A 135 -1.16 55.67 49.74
C GLU A 135 -0.45 55.32 48.41
N LEU A 136 -0.80 56.17 47.42
CA LEU A 136 -0.13 56.54 46.14
C LEU A 136 1.34 57.03 46.34
N PRO A 137 2.16 57.35 45.30
CA PRO A 137 1.97 57.27 43.84
C PRO A 137 3.20 56.74 43.01
N SER A 138 2.99 56.63 41.69
CA SER A 138 3.90 57.07 40.59
C SER A 138 5.17 56.28 40.17
N SER A 139 5.24 56.11 38.83
CA SER A 139 6.39 56.34 37.92
C SER A 139 7.16 55.15 37.31
N SER A 140 7.00 55.07 35.97
CA SER A 140 8.05 55.02 34.93
C SER A 140 8.82 53.73 34.59
N SER A 141 8.87 53.49 33.26
CA SER A 141 9.98 52.95 32.44
C SER A 141 10.36 51.47 32.62
N GLN A 142 10.82 50.68 31.64
CA GLN A 142 10.97 50.72 30.18
C GLN A 142 11.73 49.40 29.80
N TYR A 143 11.70 48.99 28.53
CA TYR A 143 12.55 47.96 27.84
C TYR A 143 12.32 46.48 28.23
N VAL A 144 11.79 45.59 27.38
CA VAL A 144 12.21 45.10 26.04
C VAL A 144 13.57 44.40 26.03
N GLY A 145 13.53 43.10 25.68
CA GLY A 145 14.68 42.29 25.31
C GLY A 145 14.24 40.93 24.75
N THR A 146 13.94 40.89 23.46
CA THR A 146 13.54 39.69 22.71
C THR A 146 14.72 39.16 21.89
N SER A 147 14.98 37.85 22.03
CA SER A 147 15.35 36.86 20.99
C SER A 147 16.75 36.88 20.35
N MET A 148 17.31 35.68 20.06
CA MET A 148 17.44 35.14 18.69
C MET A 148 18.30 33.86 18.55
N SER A 149 17.82 32.92 17.71
CA SER A 149 18.56 31.91 16.90
C SER A 149 17.52 31.04 16.14
N VAL A 150 17.11 31.30 14.88
CA VAL A 150 17.72 31.08 13.53
C VAL A 150 17.76 29.62 13.00
N LEU A 151 16.76 29.32 12.13
CA LEU A 151 16.73 28.72 10.77
C LEU A 151 17.37 27.35 10.40
N ARG A 152 16.49 26.39 10.03
CA ARG A 152 16.55 25.51 8.83
C ARG A 152 15.18 25.57 8.14
N GLY A 153 15.10 26.10 6.92
CA GLY A 153 13.84 26.37 6.21
C GLY A 153 13.46 25.29 5.19
N ASN A 154 12.19 24.89 5.21
CA ASN A 154 11.51 24.03 4.24
C ASN A 154 11.03 24.87 3.05
N ASN A 155 11.31 24.43 1.83
CA ASN A 155 10.88 25.10 0.58
C ASN A 155 9.42 24.78 0.17
N ASP A 156 8.65 24.10 1.02
CA ASP A 156 7.26 23.73 0.71
C ASP A 156 6.26 24.86 1.01
N GLU A 157 6.61 25.80 1.90
CA GLU A 157 5.71 26.88 2.32
C GLU A 157 5.58 28.00 1.28
N ILE A 158 6.61 28.22 0.46
CA ILE A 158 6.62 29.25 -0.59
C ILE A 158 5.69 28.85 -1.77
N LEU A 159 5.52 27.55 -2.03
CA LEU A 159 4.70 27.04 -3.13
C LEU A 159 3.18 27.03 -2.83
N ILE A 160 2.81 26.97 -1.55
CA ILE A 160 1.40 26.99 -1.10
C ILE A 160 0.80 28.39 -1.25
N GLN A 161 1.64 29.43 -1.14
CA GLN A 161 1.20 30.82 -1.14
C GLN A 161 0.87 31.35 -2.54
N GLU A 162 1.45 30.79 -3.61
CA GLU A 162 1.37 31.36 -4.96
C GLU A 162 0.08 31.00 -5.73
N PHE A 163 -0.66 29.95 -5.34
CA PHE A 163 -1.84 29.46 -6.11
C PHE A 163 -3.17 29.37 -5.35
N GLY A 164 -3.24 29.73 -4.07
CA GLY A 164 -4.52 30.00 -3.37
C GLY A 164 -5.56 28.87 -3.38
N ILE A 165 -5.15 27.60 -3.20
CA ILE A 165 -6.05 26.44 -3.04
C ILE A 165 -5.69 25.71 -1.75
N GLU A 166 -6.64 25.57 -0.81
CA GLU A 166 -6.40 24.91 0.49
C GLU A 166 -6.76 23.40 0.52
N GLY A 167 -5.88 22.61 1.16
CA GLY A 167 -6.10 21.20 1.51
C GLY A 167 -5.49 20.17 0.55
N ALA A 168 -5.69 18.88 0.86
CA ALA A 168 -5.21 17.71 0.07
C ALA A 168 -5.68 17.66 -1.40
N ALA A 169 -6.46 18.65 -1.83
CA ALA A 169 -6.88 18.86 -3.22
C ALA A 169 -5.79 19.51 -4.11
N ALA A 170 -4.71 20.06 -3.54
CA ALA A 170 -3.57 20.57 -4.33
C ALA A 170 -2.74 19.42 -4.97
N GLU A 171 -2.73 18.23 -4.34
CA GLU A 171 -2.06 17.04 -4.88
C GLU A 171 -2.88 16.33 -5.98
N GLU A 172 -4.13 16.74 -6.21
CA GLU A 172 -5.18 15.99 -6.92
C GLU A 172 -5.44 16.40 -8.39
N VAL A 173 -4.68 17.33 -8.98
CA VAL A 173 -5.07 17.94 -10.29
C VAL A 173 -4.14 17.61 -11.48
N LEU A 174 -2.96 17.00 -11.29
CA LEU A 174 -1.88 17.15 -12.30
C LEU A 174 -1.35 15.91 -13.03
N GLY A 175 -1.97 14.71 -12.90
CA GLY A 175 -1.71 13.59 -13.83
C GLY A 175 -0.24 13.15 -13.89
N TYR A 176 0.16 12.35 -12.91
CA TYR A 176 1.53 11.86 -12.73
C TYR A 176 1.84 10.71 -13.71
N ASP A 177 3.00 10.73 -14.36
CA ASP A 177 3.50 9.65 -15.24
C ASP A 177 4.54 8.73 -14.56
N ASP A 178 4.78 8.93 -13.26
CA ASP A 178 5.76 8.16 -12.48
C ASP A 178 5.09 6.89 -11.93
N ASP A 179 5.06 5.85 -12.77
CA ASP A 179 4.63 4.50 -12.42
C ASP A 179 5.85 3.56 -12.42
N SER A 180 6.74 3.65 -11.41
CA SER A 180 7.83 2.69 -11.19
C SER A 180 7.35 1.29 -10.73
N ASP A 181 6.09 0.95 -10.96
CA ASP A 181 5.38 -0.17 -10.33
C ASP A 181 5.14 -1.37 -11.27
N SER A 182 5.71 -1.35 -12.48
CA SER A 182 5.53 -2.40 -13.48
C SER A 182 6.88 -3.03 -13.78
N ASP A 183 7.00 -4.35 -13.57
CA ASP A 183 8.21 -5.11 -13.89
C ASP A 183 8.35 -5.19 -15.43
N PRO A 184 9.49 -4.77 -16.02
CA PRO A 184 9.69 -4.83 -17.46
C PRO A 184 9.67 -6.26 -18.03
N GLU A 185 9.81 -7.31 -17.22
CA GLU A 185 9.64 -8.71 -17.66
C GLU A 185 8.16 -9.15 -17.69
N ASP A 186 7.34 -8.76 -16.70
CA ASP A 186 5.89 -8.98 -16.71
C ASP A 186 5.25 -8.29 -17.93
N GLU A 187 5.74 -7.10 -18.32
CA GLU A 187 5.28 -6.39 -19.53
C GLU A 187 5.73 -7.07 -20.83
N PHE A 188 6.87 -7.76 -20.85
CA PHE A 188 7.40 -8.40 -22.05
C PHE A 188 6.70 -9.72 -22.36
N GLN A 189 6.41 -10.52 -21.32
CA GLN A 189 5.69 -11.77 -21.44
C GLN A 189 4.21 -11.51 -21.80
N GLU A 190 3.56 -10.50 -21.20
CA GLU A 190 2.20 -10.10 -21.56
C GLU A 190 2.11 -9.60 -23.01
N VAL A 191 3.17 -8.99 -23.57
CA VAL A 191 3.22 -8.57 -24.99
C VAL A 191 3.46 -9.73 -25.97
N LEU A 192 4.15 -10.78 -25.51
CA LEU A 192 4.38 -12.02 -26.26
C LEU A 192 3.15 -12.94 -26.27
N GLU A 193 2.40 -13.01 -25.17
CA GLU A 193 1.20 -13.85 -24.99
C GLU A 193 -0.05 -13.32 -25.71
N ILE A 194 -0.09 -12.04 -26.11
CA ILE A 194 -1.17 -11.46 -26.94
C ILE A 194 -1.35 -12.21 -28.28
N ASN A 195 -0.39 -13.03 -28.73
CA ASN A 195 -0.51 -13.75 -29.99
C ASN A 195 -1.53 -14.91 -29.97
N ASP A 196 -1.69 -15.63 -28.85
CA ASP A 196 -2.53 -16.85 -28.81
C ASP A 196 -3.96 -16.58 -28.30
N GLU A 197 -4.15 -15.64 -27.38
CA GLU A 197 -5.49 -15.32 -26.83
C GLU A 197 -6.32 -14.45 -27.79
N LEU A 198 -5.68 -13.63 -28.65
CA LEU A 198 -6.38 -12.59 -29.43
C LEU A 198 -6.82 -13.01 -30.84
N LEU A 199 -6.30 -14.12 -31.37
CA LEU A 199 -6.85 -14.76 -32.57
C LEU A 199 -8.19 -15.46 -32.27
N ALA A 200 -8.40 -15.93 -31.03
CA ALA A 200 -9.66 -16.50 -30.58
C ALA A 200 -10.78 -15.44 -30.43
N HIS A 201 -10.44 -14.19 -30.08
CA HIS A 201 -11.40 -13.09 -29.91
C HIS A 201 -11.86 -12.40 -31.21
N THR A 202 -11.46 -12.91 -32.38
CA THR A 202 -12.02 -12.47 -33.66
C THR A 202 -13.29 -13.23 -34.06
N ALA A 203 -13.65 -14.30 -33.35
CA ALA A 203 -14.99 -14.85 -33.35
C ALA A 203 -15.83 -14.08 -32.32
N LEU A 204 -16.46 -12.99 -32.76
CA LEU A 204 -17.64 -12.45 -32.09
C LEU A 204 -18.76 -13.49 -32.19
N GLU A 205 -18.71 -14.52 -31.34
CA GLU A 205 -19.95 -15.19 -30.95
C GLU A 205 -20.70 -14.24 -30.02
N ASP A 206 -21.89 -13.92 -30.49
CA ASP A 206 -22.87 -13.02 -29.94
C ASP A 206 -23.44 -13.63 -28.64
N ASP A 207 -22.64 -13.69 -27.57
CA ASP A 207 -23.09 -14.08 -26.23
C ASP A 207 -23.81 -12.91 -25.52
N SER A 208 -24.72 -12.26 -26.25
CA SER A 208 -25.74 -11.40 -25.66
C SER A 208 -26.90 -12.24 -25.12
N GLU A 209 -26.61 -13.17 -24.22
CA GLU A 209 -27.60 -13.73 -23.30
C GLU A 209 -27.17 -13.42 -21.86
N PHE A 210 -27.07 -12.12 -21.57
CA PHE A 210 -26.89 -11.64 -20.21
C PHE A 210 -28.24 -11.72 -19.49
N ASP A 211 -28.29 -12.58 -18.47
CA ASP A 211 -29.47 -12.86 -17.64
C ASP A 211 -30.15 -11.55 -17.19
N LEU A 212 -31.32 -11.30 -17.77
CA LEU A 212 -32.06 -10.03 -17.80
C LEU A 212 -32.86 -9.76 -16.50
N GLU A 213 -32.38 -10.25 -15.36
CA GLU A 213 -33.14 -10.27 -14.10
C GLU A 213 -32.45 -9.57 -12.92
N THR A 214 -31.72 -8.47 -13.17
CA THR A 214 -31.31 -7.56 -12.08
C THR A 214 -32.05 -6.21 -12.19
N GLN A 215 -33.26 -6.18 -11.62
CA GLN A 215 -34.07 -4.99 -11.27
C GLN A 215 -33.72 -3.68 -12.02
N MET A 216 -34.06 -3.61 -13.31
CA MET A 216 -34.16 -2.35 -14.03
C MET A 216 -35.47 -1.65 -13.64
N GLN A 217 -35.45 -0.83 -12.59
CA GLN A 217 -36.54 0.11 -12.35
C GLN A 217 -36.46 1.26 -13.35
N GLY A 218 -37.30 1.22 -14.38
CA GLY A 218 -37.60 2.37 -15.22
C GLY A 218 -37.83 2.01 -16.67
N GLY A 219 -39.07 1.64 -17.03
CA GLY A 219 -39.53 1.60 -18.41
C GLY A 219 -39.39 2.96 -19.13
N PRO A 220 -39.80 3.05 -20.40
CA PRO A 220 -39.77 4.33 -21.14
C PRO A 220 -40.53 5.40 -20.35
N PHE A 221 -39.97 6.60 -20.25
CA PHE A 221 -40.73 7.72 -19.69
C PHE A 221 -41.92 8.06 -20.61
N PRO A 222 -43.03 8.62 -20.08
CA PRO A 222 -44.16 9.02 -20.92
C PRO A 222 -43.71 10.03 -21.99
N GLY A 223 -43.84 9.66 -23.27
CA GLY A 223 -43.40 10.48 -24.41
C GLY A 223 -41.94 10.30 -24.84
N GLU A 224 -41.18 9.40 -24.22
CA GLU A 224 -39.82 9.04 -24.63
C GLU A 224 -39.85 8.10 -25.84
N SER A 225 -39.11 8.44 -26.90
CA SER A 225 -38.95 7.54 -28.04
C SER A 225 -38.09 6.32 -27.65
N TYR A 226 -38.35 5.16 -28.26
CA TYR A 226 -37.60 3.93 -28.01
C TYR A 226 -36.08 4.11 -28.15
N THR A 227 -35.64 4.92 -29.12
CA THR A 227 -34.23 5.28 -29.32
C THR A 227 -33.64 6.07 -28.16
N LYS A 228 -34.39 7.00 -27.57
CA LYS A 228 -33.95 7.78 -26.40
C LYS A 228 -33.89 6.91 -25.16
N PHE A 229 -34.86 6.02 -24.99
CA PHE A 229 -34.86 5.01 -23.94
C PHE A 229 -33.61 4.11 -24.00
N GLN A 230 -33.32 3.53 -25.17
CA GLN A 230 -32.13 2.68 -25.36
C GLN A 230 -30.82 3.44 -25.08
N THR A 231 -30.72 4.69 -25.56
CA THR A 231 -29.55 5.54 -25.32
C THR A 231 -29.38 5.84 -23.82
N ARG A 232 -30.48 6.14 -23.12
CA ARG A 232 -30.47 6.38 -21.67
C ARG A 232 -30.00 5.15 -20.90
N ILE A 233 -30.51 3.96 -21.23
CA ILE A 233 -30.10 2.71 -20.58
C ILE A 233 -28.60 2.46 -20.77
N ARG A 234 -28.08 2.55 -22.01
CA ARG A 234 -26.65 2.35 -22.28
C ARG A 234 -25.76 3.37 -21.56
N LEU A 235 -26.21 4.62 -21.45
CA LEU A 235 -25.50 5.65 -20.69
C LEU A 235 -25.54 5.41 -19.18
N GLU A 236 -26.66 4.94 -18.65
CA GLU A 236 -26.78 4.54 -17.24
C GLU A 236 -25.89 3.33 -16.92
N GLU A 237 -25.82 2.34 -17.80
CA GLU A 237 -24.92 1.19 -17.68
C GLU A 237 -23.46 1.61 -17.70
N THR A 238 -23.07 2.46 -18.66
CA THR A 238 -21.70 2.99 -18.75
C THR A 238 -21.34 3.78 -17.49
N ARG A 239 -22.24 4.65 -17.00
CA ARG A 239 -22.05 5.41 -15.76
C ARG A 239 -21.98 4.50 -14.53
N ARG A 240 -22.75 3.41 -14.47
CA ARG A 240 -22.63 2.39 -13.41
C ARG A 240 -21.27 1.70 -13.47
N ALA A 241 -20.80 1.32 -14.65
CA ALA A 241 -19.49 0.71 -14.84
C ALA A 241 -18.34 1.64 -14.42
N GLU A 242 -18.47 2.95 -14.65
CA GLU A 242 -17.52 3.95 -14.17
C GLU A 242 -17.58 4.15 -12.65
N ASN A 243 -18.77 4.26 -12.07
CA ASN A 243 -18.97 4.41 -10.63
C ASN A 243 -18.53 3.19 -9.82
N ASN A 244 -18.45 2.02 -10.45
CA ASN A 244 -17.95 0.78 -9.85
C ASN A 244 -16.42 0.67 -9.87
N ARG A 245 -15.70 1.68 -10.39
CA ARG A 245 -14.23 1.67 -10.40
C ARG A 245 -13.64 2.06 -9.05
N ARG A 246 -12.45 1.52 -8.78
CA ARG A 246 -11.62 1.89 -7.62
C ARG A 246 -11.28 3.38 -7.67
N ALA A 247 -11.15 4.03 -6.51
CA ALA A 247 -10.79 5.45 -6.41
C ALA A 247 -9.50 5.78 -7.20
N GLY A 248 -8.48 4.93 -7.12
CA GLY A 248 -7.25 5.06 -7.93
C GLY A 248 -7.48 4.89 -9.44
N GLY A 249 -8.41 4.01 -9.84
CA GLY A 249 -8.79 3.83 -11.26
C GLY A 249 -9.60 5.00 -11.81
N VAL A 250 -10.46 5.61 -10.99
CA VAL A 250 -11.17 6.87 -11.30
C VAL A 250 -10.15 8.00 -11.45
N LYS A 251 -9.20 8.11 -10.50
CA LYS A 251 -8.10 9.09 -10.56
C LYS A 251 -7.29 8.95 -11.86
N THR A 252 -6.90 7.72 -12.19
CA THR A 252 -6.17 7.42 -13.44
C THR A 252 -6.99 7.80 -14.66
N GLN A 253 -8.28 7.46 -14.70
CA GLN A 253 -9.15 7.82 -15.82
C GLN A 253 -9.25 9.34 -16.00
N ASN A 254 -9.38 10.10 -14.91
CA ASN A 254 -9.43 11.56 -14.97
C ASN A 254 -8.13 12.17 -15.51
N ALA A 255 -6.98 11.61 -15.12
CA ALA A 255 -5.69 12.01 -15.68
C ALA A 255 -5.62 11.72 -17.18
N VAL A 256 -6.03 10.53 -17.63
CA VAL A 256 -6.07 10.19 -19.06
C VAL A 256 -7.02 11.10 -19.83
N ILE A 257 -8.20 11.43 -19.30
CA ILE A 257 -9.13 12.37 -19.94
C ILE A 257 -8.51 13.75 -20.12
N LYS A 258 -7.74 14.22 -19.13
CA LYS A 258 -7.04 15.51 -19.22
C LYS A 258 -5.98 15.48 -20.33
N ASP A 259 -5.18 14.41 -20.38
CA ASP A 259 -4.16 14.22 -21.41
C ASP A 259 -4.77 14.09 -22.82
N TRP A 260 -5.86 13.35 -22.94
CA TRP A 260 -6.63 13.22 -24.16
C TRP A 260 -7.11 14.59 -24.67
N LYS A 261 -7.64 15.44 -23.78
CA LYS A 261 -8.08 16.81 -24.14
C LYS A 261 -6.94 17.70 -24.60
N ILE A 262 -5.76 17.58 -23.99
CA ILE A 262 -4.55 18.31 -24.44
C ILE A 262 -4.18 17.88 -25.86
N PHE A 263 -4.15 16.57 -26.12
CA PHE A 263 -3.91 16.02 -27.45
C PHE A 263 -4.94 16.52 -28.46
N CYS A 264 -6.25 16.38 -28.17
CA CYS A 264 -7.31 16.84 -29.06
C CYS A 264 -7.20 18.34 -29.37
N GLY A 265 -6.91 19.15 -28.36
CA GLY A 265 -6.72 20.60 -28.54
C GLY A 265 -5.58 20.95 -29.51
N HIS A 266 -4.48 20.18 -29.51
CA HIS A 266 -3.39 20.34 -30.46
C HIS A 266 -3.73 19.78 -31.84
N ALA A 267 -4.26 18.55 -31.90
CA ALA A 267 -4.56 17.83 -33.12
C ALA A 267 -5.68 18.51 -33.94
N LEU A 268 -6.68 19.11 -33.28
CA LEU A 268 -7.73 19.90 -33.94
C LEU A 268 -7.16 21.19 -34.54
N LYS A 269 -6.32 21.92 -33.79
CA LYS A 269 -5.70 23.17 -34.27
C LYS A 269 -4.78 22.95 -35.47
N THR A 270 -4.09 21.80 -35.51
CA THR A 270 -3.18 21.42 -36.60
C THR A 270 -3.91 20.72 -37.76
N GLY A 271 -5.23 20.51 -37.64
CA GLY A 271 -6.04 19.84 -38.67
C GLY A 271 -5.74 18.34 -38.83
N GLN A 272 -5.06 17.72 -37.85
CA GLN A 272 -4.74 16.29 -37.87
C GLN A 272 -5.96 15.42 -37.57
N ILE A 273 -6.92 15.96 -36.81
CA ILE A 273 -8.23 15.35 -36.53
C ILE A 273 -9.35 16.34 -36.83
N LYS A 274 -10.55 15.82 -37.13
CA LYS A 274 -11.71 16.62 -37.55
C LYS A 274 -12.68 16.93 -36.42
N ASP A 275 -12.72 16.09 -35.40
CA ASP A 275 -13.59 16.20 -34.23
C ASP A 275 -12.94 15.49 -33.03
N GLU A 276 -13.66 15.36 -31.92
CA GLU A 276 -13.17 14.66 -30.71
C GLU A 276 -13.67 13.20 -30.64
N ILE A 277 -14.24 12.66 -31.72
CA ILE A 277 -14.77 11.29 -31.74
C ILE A 277 -13.60 10.34 -31.89
N VAL A 278 -13.42 9.45 -30.90
CA VAL A 278 -12.35 8.46 -30.90
C VAL A 278 -12.61 7.47 -32.03
N ASP A 279 -11.74 7.44 -33.03
CA ASP A 279 -11.71 6.40 -34.06
C ASP A 279 -10.28 5.88 -34.25
N ALA A 280 -10.08 4.92 -35.16
CA ALA A 280 -8.77 4.32 -35.39
C ALA A 280 -7.69 5.35 -35.75
N HIS A 281 -8.01 6.39 -36.53
CA HIS A 281 -7.06 7.44 -36.87
C HIS A 281 -6.67 8.26 -35.64
N HIS A 282 -7.63 8.58 -34.77
CA HIS A 282 -7.35 9.26 -33.50
C HIS A 282 -6.45 8.43 -32.61
N LEU A 283 -6.72 7.13 -32.45
CA LEU A 283 -5.90 6.26 -31.60
C LEU A 283 -4.48 6.11 -32.14
N LEU A 284 -4.28 5.99 -33.46
CA LEU A 284 -2.94 5.94 -34.06
C LEU A 284 -2.13 7.20 -33.76
N LEU A 285 -2.75 8.38 -33.93
CA LEU A 285 -2.11 9.66 -33.62
C LEU A 285 -1.86 9.81 -32.11
N TYR A 286 -2.79 9.36 -31.28
CA TYR A 286 -2.67 9.45 -29.83
C TYR A 286 -1.59 8.52 -29.29
N ILE A 287 -1.52 7.25 -29.75
CA ILE A 287 -0.45 6.30 -29.40
C ILE A 287 0.91 6.90 -29.75
N ARG A 288 1.02 7.51 -30.93
CA ARG A 288 2.24 8.20 -31.35
C ARG A 288 2.58 9.39 -30.44
N TYR A 289 1.60 10.25 -30.17
CA TYR A 289 1.75 11.40 -29.27
C TYR A 289 2.21 10.95 -27.88
N CYS A 290 1.60 9.90 -27.31
CA CYS A 290 1.98 9.35 -26.01
C CYS A 290 3.40 8.78 -26.01
N ALA A 291 3.80 8.06 -27.07
CA ALA A 291 5.13 7.46 -27.16
C ALA A 291 6.25 8.49 -27.42
N GLU A 292 5.92 9.65 -27.99
CA GLU A 292 6.88 10.69 -28.37
C GLU A 292 6.94 11.85 -27.36
N ARG A 293 5.96 11.96 -26.44
CA ARG A 293 5.98 13.00 -25.40
C ARG A 293 6.90 12.62 -24.23
N PRO A 294 7.52 13.61 -23.56
CA PRO A 294 8.26 13.35 -22.34
C PRO A 294 7.35 12.98 -21.16
N LYS A 295 7.94 12.38 -20.11
CA LYS A 295 7.26 12.22 -18.82
C LYS A 295 6.97 13.60 -18.24
N ARG A 296 5.91 13.70 -17.43
CA ARG A 296 5.56 14.94 -16.74
C ARG A 296 5.86 14.87 -15.25
N THR A 297 6.39 15.97 -14.73
CA THR A 297 6.53 16.20 -13.29
C THR A 297 5.16 16.24 -12.61
N ARG A 298 5.20 16.26 -11.27
CA ARG A 298 4.05 16.53 -10.40
C ARG A 298 3.26 17.80 -10.76
N LYS A 299 3.89 18.75 -11.47
CA LYS A 299 3.28 20.01 -11.90
C LYS A 299 2.71 19.94 -13.32
N GLY A 300 2.75 18.77 -13.98
CA GLY A 300 2.36 18.60 -15.37
C GLY A 300 3.37 19.17 -16.38
N ILE A 301 4.60 19.47 -15.93
CA ILE A 301 5.67 20.03 -16.75
C ILE A 301 6.47 18.88 -17.36
N ASP A 302 6.66 18.89 -18.68
CA ASP A 302 7.46 17.90 -19.39
C ASP A 302 8.91 17.89 -18.86
N ILE A 303 9.46 16.69 -18.65
CA ILE A 303 10.82 16.45 -18.19
C ILE A 303 11.68 16.16 -19.44
N PRO A 304 12.54 17.09 -19.88
CA PRO A 304 13.32 16.89 -21.11
C PRO A 304 14.20 15.63 -21.03
N GLY A 305 14.30 14.89 -22.14
CA GLY A 305 15.13 13.69 -22.24
C GLY A 305 14.53 12.42 -21.64
N THR A 306 13.29 12.46 -21.15
CA THR A 306 12.56 11.28 -20.66
C THR A 306 11.54 10.79 -21.68
N PHE A 307 11.11 9.53 -21.53
CA PHE A 307 10.06 8.91 -22.34
C PHE A 307 9.09 8.14 -21.46
N ILE A 308 7.85 8.00 -21.93
CA ILE A 308 6.83 7.23 -21.23
C ILE A 308 7.09 5.72 -21.38
N GLY A 309 6.92 4.96 -20.29
CA GLY A 309 7.03 3.50 -20.27
C GLY A 309 5.85 2.77 -20.93
N ALA A 310 6.04 1.50 -21.27
CA ALA A 310 5.04 0.71 -22.00
C ALA A 310 3.73 0.51 -21.23
N SER A 311 3.76 0.19 -19.93
CA SER A 311 2.55 0.16 -19.07
C SER A 311 1.77 1.47 -19.08
N HIS A 312 2.46 2.62 -19.11
CA HIS A 312 1.79 3.91 -19.13
C HIS A 312 1.18 4.22 -20.51
N ILE A 313 1.85 3.86 -21.62
CA ILE A 313 1.27 3.90 -22.98
C ILE A 313 -0.02 3.04 -23.03
N LYS A 314 0.03 1.83 -22.46
CA LYS A 314 -1.13 0.92 -22.34
C LYS A 314 -2.28 1.57 -21.55
N LYS A 315 -1.99 2.19 -20.40
CA LYS A 315 -2.98 2.91 -19.58
C LYS A 315 -3.66 4.04 -20.34
N LEU A 316 -2.89 4.87 -21.06
CA LEU A 316 -3.41 5.98 -21.86
C LEU A 316 -4.30 5.47 -23.00
N TYR A 317 -3.88 4.41 -23.69
CA TYR A 317 -4.66 3.76 -24.75
C TYR A 317 -6.01 3.24 -24.25
N PHE A 318 -6.01 2.42 -23.17
CA PHE A 318 -7.26 1.89 -22.61
C PHE A 318 -8.13 3.00 -22.00
N GLY A 319 -7.52 4.08 -21.50
CA GLY A 319 -8.24 5.27 -21.06
C GLY A 319 -8.99 5.95 -22.21
N ALA A 320 -8.39 6.07 -23.39
CA ALA A 320 -9.04 6.58 -24.60
C ALA A 320 -10.16 5.65 -25.12
N LEU A 321 -9.97 4.33 -25.06
CA LEU A 321 -11.04 3.37 -25.40
C LEU A 321 -12.25 3.47 -24.47
N ARG A 322 -12.07 3.93 -23.24
CA ARG A 322 -13.20 4.16 -22.33
C ARG A 322 -13.99 5.41 -22.71
N ILE A 323 -13.30 6.47 -23.14
CA ILE A 323 -13.94 7.65 -23.75
C ILE A 323 -14.76 7.20 -24.97
N ARG A 324 -14.20 6.30 -25.80
CA ARG A 324 -14.93 5.71 -26.92
C ARG A 324 -16.20 4.98 -26.49
N LYS A 325 -16.16 4.14 -25.46
CA LYS A 325 -17.34 3.43 -24.96
C LYS A 325 -18.45 4.39 -24.54
N GLU A 326 -18.12 5.52 -23.92
CA GLU A 326 -19.10 6.57 -23.63
C GLU A 326 -19.69 7.22 -24.89
N GLN A 327 -18.88 7.41 -25.94
CA GLN A 327 -19.33 7.95 -27.21
C GLN A 327 -20.26 6.98 -27.95
N GLU A 328 -19.95 5.68 -27.97
CA GLU A 328 -20.80 4.63 -28.54
C GLU A 328 -22.11 4.45 -27.78
N ALA A 329 -22.10 4.62 -26.45
CA ALA A 329 -23.32 4.63 -25.66
C ALA A 329 -24.26 5.79 -26.06
N LYS A 330 -23.71 6.94 -26.50
CA LYS A 330 -24.47 8.10 -27.00
C LYS A 330 -24.91 7.93 -28.46
N ASP A 331 -24.03 7.39 -29.29
CA ASP A 331 -24.27 7.13 -30.71
C ASP A 331 -23.75 5.73 -31.10
N PRO A 332 -24.65 4.72 -31.10
CA PRO A 332 -24.28 3.34 -31.44
C PRO A 332 -23.80 3.16 -32.88
N SER A 333 -24.15 4.08 -33.79
CA SER A 333 -23.76 3.98 -35.20
C SER A 333 -22.25 4.17 -35.40
N LEU A 334 -21.58 4.77 -34.42
CA LEU A 334 -20.14 5.00 -34.44
C LEU A 334 -19.35 3.70 -34.55
N SER A 335 -19.80 2.58 -33.96
CA SER A 335 -19.08 1.30 -34.00
C SER A 335 -18.93 0.78 -35.43
N GLN A 336 -19.93 1.03 -36.28
CA GLN A 336 -19.95 0.63 -37.68
C GLN A 336 -19.33 1.69 -38.60
N GLN A 337 -19.63 2.97 -38.38
CA GLN A 337 -19.22 4.05 -39.30
C GLN A 337 -17.78 4.51 -39.06
N ARG A 338 -17.31 4.44 -37.81
CA ARG A 338 -16.00 4.96 -37.38
C ARG A 338 -15.41 4.03 -36.31
N PRO A 339 -14.96 2.83 -36.70
CA PRO A 339 -14.41 1.87 -35.75
C PRO A 339 -13.17 2.45 -35.06
N ALA A 340 -13.08 2.26 -33.74
CA ALA A 340 -11.97 2.77 -32.94
C ALA A 340 -10.74 1.88 -32.98
N THR A 341 -10.89 0.57 -33.13
CA THR A 341 -9.77 -0.38 -33.16
C THR A 341 -9.79 -1.20 -34.44
N ASN A 342 -8.61 -1.54 -34.93
CA ASN A 342 -8.36 -2.47 -36.02
C ASN A 342 -6.94 -3.03 -35.84
N VAL A 343 -6.54 -3.98 -36.69
CA VAL A 343 -5.21 -4.61 -36.63
C VAL A 343 -4.08 -3.57 -36.61
N HIS A 344 -4.18 -2.50 -37.41
CA HIS A 344 -3.14 -1.46 -37.46
C HIS A 344 -3.00 -0.65 -36.17
N VAL A 345 -4.11 -0.37 -35.46
CA VAL A 345 -4.08 0.29 -34.15
C VAL A 345 -3.35 -0.59 -33.13
N TRP A 346 -3.61 -1.90 -33.17
CA TRP A 346 -2.96 -2.87 -32.29
C TRP A 346 -1.46 -3.02 -32.61
N ASP A 347 -1.09 -3.13 -33.88
CA ASP A 347 0.31 -3.17 -34.31
C ASP A 347 1.06 -1.90 -33.91
N ALA A 348 0.42 -0.73 -34.04
CA ALA A 348 0.99 0.54 -33.61
C ALA A 348 1.19 0.61 -32.09
N LEU A 349 0.21 0.14 -31.30
CA LEU A 349 0.32 0.06 -29.85
C LEU A 349 1.47 -0.87 -29.44
N LYS A 350 1.48 -2.09 -29.97
CA LYS A 350 2.51 -3.11 -29.71
C LYS A 350 3.89 -2.61 -30.11
N GLY A 351 4.01 -2.03 -31.30
CA GLY A 351 5.26 -1.45 -31.80
C GLY A 351 5.81 -0.35 -30.90
N ARG A 352 4.95 0.54 -30.38
CA ARG A 352 5.38 1.60 -29.45
C ARG A 352 5.69 1.09 -28.05
N MET A 353 4.95 0.09 -27.56
CA MET A 353 5.27 -0.56 -26.29
C MET A 353 6.61 -1.31 -26.37
N ASN A 354 6.84 -2.07 -27.44
CA ASN A 354 8.14 -2.74 -27.69
C ASN A 354 9.29 -1.75 -27.77
N GLU A 355 9.08 -0.60 -28.43
CA GLU A 355 10.09 0.45 -28.49
C GLU A 355 10.37 1.07 -27.12
N ALA A 356 9.33 1.31 -26.30
CA ALA A 356 9.50 1.81 -24.94
C ALA A 356 10.24 0.80 -24.05
N LEU A 357 9.89 -0.50 -24.14
CA LEU A 357 10.60 -1.58 -23.44
C LEU A 357 12.07 -1.69 -23.89
N ARG A 358 12.32 -1.54 -25.20
CA ARG A 358 13.68 -1.55 -25.76
C ARG A 358 14.51 -0.38 -25.25
N ARG A 359 13.94 0.83 -25.19
CA ARG A 359 14.61 2.02 -24.62
C ARG A 359 14.95 1.86 -23.15
N ALA A 360 14.05 1.27 -22.37
CA ALA A 360 14.32 0.93 -20.96
C ALA A 360 15.47 -0.07 -20.84
N ARG A 361 15.48 -1.14 -21.66
CA ARG A 361 16.56 -2.14 -21.68
C ARG A 361 17.91 -1.60 -22.14
N GLU A 362 17.92 -0.71 -23.13
CA GLU A 362 19.15 -0.19 -23.77
C GLU A 362 19.84 0.91 -22.95
N GLY A 363 19.34 1.28 -21.76
CA GLY A 363 19.99 2.34 -20.98
C GLY A 363 19.73 3.75 -21.49
N LEU A 364 18.79 3.92 -22.43
CA LEU A 364 18.57 5.17 -23.16
C LEU A 364 17.77 6.21 -22.35
N ILE A 365 17.38 5.87 -21.12
CA ILE A 365 16.73 6.78 -20.18
C ILE A 365 17.76 7.13 -19.10
N PRO A 366 18.32 8.36 -19.11
CA PRO A 366 19.24 8.79 -18.08
C PRO A 366 18.59 8.66 -16.69
N GLU A 367 19.30 8.00 -15.77
CA GLU A 367 18.92 7.82 -14.35
C GLU A 367 17.71 6.91 -14.04
N GLU A 368 17.07 6.29 -15.04
CA GLU A 368 15.86 5.48 -14.77
C GLU A 368 15.90 4.01 -15.17
N ASP A 369 16.71 3.53 -16.12
CA ASP A 369 16.84 2.08 -16.37
C ASP A 369 18.07 1.75 -17.22
N ALA A 370 18.81 0.70 -16.84
CA ALA A 370 19.81 0.00 -17.67
C ALA A 370 19.81 -1.49 -17.25
N PRO A 371 20.32 -2.41 -18.09
CA PRO A 371 19.89 -3.81 -18.20
C PRO A 371 20.29 -4.64 -16.98
N ASP A 372 19.39 -5.55 -16.60
CA ASP A 372 19.40 -6.40 -15.38
C ASP A 372 18.76 -5.68 -14.16
N ILE A 373 17.69 -6.24 -13.59
CA ILE A 373 16.90 -5.66 -12.46
C ILE A 373 17.80 -5.31 -11.26
N VAL A 374 19.00 -5.89 -11.19
CA VAL A 374 19.94 -5.72 -10.10
C VAL A 374 21.19 -4.94 -10.55
N ALA A 375 21.73 -5.15 -11.75
CA ALA A 375 22.95 -4.44 -12.12
C ALA A 375 22.67 -2.94 -12.28
N ASN A 376 23.16 -2.15 -11.32
CA ASN A 376 23.02 -0.69 -11.24
C ASN A 376 21.67 -0.14 -10.71
N THR A 377 20.81 -0.96 -10.09
CA THR A 377 19.63 -0.47 -9.36
C THR A 377 19.90 -0.33 -7.86
N PHE A 378 19.12 0.49 -7.14
CA PHE A 378 19.27 0.64 -5.68
C PHE A 378 19.00 -0.67 -4.91
N LEU A 379 18.31 -1.64 -5.51
CA LEU A 379 18.02 -2.95 -4.92
C LEU A 379 19.29 -3.80 -4.76
N SER A 380 20.28 -3.67 -5.65
CA SER A 380 21.58 -4.34 -5.53
C SER A 380 22.40 -3.91 -4.32
N GLY A 381 22.18 -2.68 -3.85
CA GLY A 381 22.84 -2.13 -2.68
C GLY A 381 22.23 -2.60 -1.36
N ILE A 382 21.06 -3.26 -1.37
CA ILE A 382 20.38 -3.70 -0.15
C ILE A 382 21.03 -5.00 0.34
N THR A 383 21.73 -4.91 1.46
CA THR A 383 22.32 -6.07 2.11
C THR A 383 21.30 -6.86 2.91
N GLU A 384 21.54 -8.17 3.09
CA GLU A 384 20.73 -9.00 3.98
C GLU A 384 20.74 -8.47 5.42
N ALA A 385 21.86 -7.90 5.87
CA ALA A 385 21.97 -7.29 7.19
C ALA A 385 21.01 -6.09 7.36
N GLN A 386 20.88 -5.24 6.33
CA GLN A 386 19.91 -4.14 6.34
C GLN A 386 18.47 -4.65 6.38
N MET A 387 18.13 -5.67 5.59
CA MET A 387 16.80 -6.30 5.61
C MET A 387 16.46 -6.92 6.97
N ASN A 388 17.45 -7.56 7.61
CA ASN A 388 17.31 -8.08 8.96
C ASN A 388 17.10 -6.94 9.97
N SER A 389 17.82 -5.82 9.82
CA SER A 389 17.67 -4.63 10.65
C SER A 389 16.27 -4.00 10.51
N VAL A 390 15.71 -3.96 9.29
CA VAL A 390 14.33 -3.51 9.04
C VAL A 390 13.34 -4.43 9.76
N GLY A 391 13.53 -5.75 9.67
CA GLY A 391 12.74 -6.74 10.41
C GLY A 391 12.75 -6.49 11.92
N LYS A 392 13.94 -6.21 12.48
CA LYS A 392 14.12 -5.82 13.89
C LYS A 392 13.40 -4.51 14.23
N GLY A 393 13.39 -3.55 13.31
CA GLY A 393 12.67 -2.28 13.47
C GLY A 393 11.17 -2.47 13.75
N PHE A 394 10.53 -3.47 13.14
CA PHE A 394 9.14 -3.82 13.47
C PHE A 394 9.00 -4.40 14.89
N LEU A 395 9.92 -5.27 15.29
CA LEU A 395 9.93 -5.92 16.61
C LEU A 395 10.26 -4.95 17.75
N MET A 396 11.00 -3.88 17.48
CA MET A 396 11.40 -2.85 18.44
C MET A 396 10.35 -1.74 18.64
N HIS A 397 9.18 -1.85 18.02
CA HIS A 397 8.12 -0.87 18.24
C HIS A 397 7.61 -0.92 19.69
N ARG A 398 7.36 0.26 20.30
CA ARG A 398 6.93 0.37 21.71
C ARG A 398 5.60 -0.31 22.01
N GLU A 399 4.65 -0.21 21.08
CA GLU A 399 3.30 -0.74 21.23
C GLU A 399 3.18 -2.18 20.71
N LEU A 400 2.67 -3.09 21.56
CA LEU A 400 2.49 -4.51 21.24
C LEU A 400 1.70 -4.72 19.93
N ARG A 401 0.55 -4.07 19.77
CA ARG A 401 -0.27 -4.22 18.55
C ARG A 401 0.49 -3.86 17.28
N SER A 402 1.30 -2.81 17.34
CA SER A 402 2.10 -2.34 16.21
C SER A 402 3.25 -3.31 15.91
N VAL A 403 3.83 -3.95 16.94
CA VAL A 403 4.78 -5.07 16.77
C VAL A 403 4.09 -6.25 16.07
N ILE A 404 2.95 -6.71 16.58
CA ILE A 404 2.22 -7.85 16.02
C ILE A 404 1.84 -7.59 14.55
N ASN A 405 1.16 -6.48 14.27
CA ASN A 405 0.70 -6.17 12.92
C ASN A 405 1.85 -5.88 11.96
N GLY A 406 2.89 -5.17 12.42
CA GLY A 406 4.06 -4.84 11.62
C GLY A 406 4.86 -6.08 11.26
N HIS A 407 5.18 -6.92 12.25
CA HIS A 407 5.92 -8.17 12.05
C HIS A 407 5.14 -9.16 11.17
N LEU A 408 3.84 -9.32 11.39
CA LEU A 408 2.98 -10.14 10.53
C LEU A 408 2.96 -9.62 9.09
N SER A 409 2.76 -8.31 8.90
CA SER A 409 2.72 -7.73 7.57
C SER A 409 4.06 -7.87 6.84
N TRP A 410 5.17 -7.64 7.53
CA TRP A 410 6.52 -7.78 6.97
C TRP A 410 6.82 -9.22 6.55
N THR A 411 6.66 -10.17 7.48
CA THR A 411 6.98 -11.59 7.24
C THR A 411 6.06 -12.22 6.19
N ALA A 412 4.76 -11.98 6.27
CA ALA A 412 3.81 -12.54 5.32
C ALA A 412 4.00 -11.99 3.90
N GLN A 413 4.32 -10.70 3.74
CA GLN A 413 4.59 -10.14 2.41
C GLN A 413 5.89 -10.68 1.81
N ASN A 414 6.96 -10.79 2.60
CA ASN A 414 8.20 -11.43 2.16
C ASN A 414 7.99 -12.93 1.84
N ALA A 415 7.04 -13.60 2.49
CA ALA A 415 6.76 -15.02 2.26
C ALA A 415 5.85 -15.30 1.05
N SER A 416 5.07 -14.32 0.59
CA SER A 416 3.99 -14.55 -0.40
C SER A 416 4.00 -13.63 -1.62
N GLY A 417 4.75 -12.53 -1.59
CA GLY A 417 4.75 -11.52 -2.67
C GLY A 417 3.46 -10.69 -2.75
N ASN A 418 2.56 -10.86 -1.78
CA ASN A 418 1.33 -10.08 -1.68
C ASN A 418 1.63 -8.59 -1.54
N ARG A 419 0.80 -7.77 -2.19
CA ARG A 419 0.83 -6.32 -1.94
C ARG A 419 0.26 -6.02 -0.56
N GLY A 420 0.65 -4.86 -0.01
CA GLY A 420 0.18 -4.42 1.30
C GLY A 420 -1.34 -4.22 1.37
N ASP A 421 -2.03 -3.85 0.29
CA ASP A 421 -3.50 -3.79 0.23
C ASP A 421 -4.14 -5.18 0.14
N ASP A 422 -3.53 -6.11 -0.59
CA ASP A 422 -3.98 -7.50 -0.73
C ASP A 422 -3.99 -8.21 0.62
N PHE A 423 -2.86 -8.14 1.32
CA PHE A 423 -2.72 -8.78 2.62
C PHE A 423 -3.67 -8.17 3.68
N ARG A 424 -3.96 -6.86 3.60
CA ARG A 424 -4.95 -6.20 4.48
C ARG A 424 -6.39 -6.63 4.21
N ALA A 425 -6.69 -7.06 2.98
CA ALA A 425 -8.03 -7.54 2.63
C ALA A 425 -8.30 -8.96 3.15
N LEU A 426 -7.26 -9.75 3.43
CA LEU A 426 -7.38 -11.14 3.89
C LEU A 426 -8.21 -11.27 5.18
N ARG A 427 -9.15 -12.22 5.19
CA ARG A 427 -10.01 -12.57 6.34
C ARG A 427 -9.48 -13.77 7.10
N LEU A 428 -9.85 -13.88 8.37
CA LEU A 428 -9.54 -15.07 9.17
C LEU A 428 -10.13 -16.34 8.54
N ALA A 429 -11.36 -16.25 8.05
CA ALA A 429 -12.03 -17.39 7.42
C ALA A 429 -11.43 -17.79 6.07
N GLU A 430 -10.57 -16.95 5.49
CA GLU A 430 -9.83 -17.25 4.26
C GLU A 430 -8.49 -17.93 4.58
N LEU A 431 -8.05 -17.97 5.84
CA LEU A 431 -6.91 -18.77 6.26
C LEU A 431 -7.36 -20.22 6.47
N GLN A 432 -6.75 -21.15 5.76
CA GLN A 432 -7.04 -22.58 5.85
C GLN A 432 -5.75 -23.40 5.97
N PRO A 433 -5.70 -24.42 6.84
CA PRO A 433 -4.59 -25.36 6.86
C PRO A 433 -4.62 -26.20 5.57
N TYR A 434 -3.44 -26.49 5.05
CA TYR A 434 -3.27 -27.36 3.89
C TYR A 434 -1.93 -28.07 3.97
N VAL A 435 -1.81 -29.20 3.28
CA VAL A 435 -0.54 -29.92 3.15
C VAL A 435 -0.28 -30.10 1.68
N PHE A 436 0.76 -29.44 1.16
CA PHE A 436 1.18 -29.67 -0.22
C PHE A 436 2.43 -30.54 -0.27
N LEU A 437 2.56 -31.28 -1.36
CA LEU A 437 3.69 -32.17 -1.58
C LEU A 437 4.86 -31.40 -2.18
N HIS A 438 6.04 -31.47 -1.56
CA HIS A 438 7.30 -30.89 -2.04
C HIS A 438 7.57 -31.28 -3.52
N PRO A 439 8.36 -30.51 -4.30
CA PRO A 439 8.70 -30.85 -5.68
C PRO A 439 9.28 -32.27 -5.87
N ASN A 440 9.88 -32.85 -4.83
CA ASN A 440 10.34 -34.26 -4.84
C ASN A 440 9.21 -35.30 -4.85
N LYS A 441 7.94 -34.90 -4.69
CA LYS A 441 6.77 -35.79 -4.64
C LYS A 441 6.73 -36.77 -3.44
N GLU A 442 7.52 -36.53 -2.41
CA GLU A 442 7.64 -37.43 -1.25
C GLU A 442 7.42 -36.70 0.08
N THR A 443 7.93 -35.48 0.20
CA THR A 443 7.87 -34.73 1.46
C THR A 443 6.57 -33.94 1.54
N ALA A 444 5.74 -34.26 2.53
CA ALA A 444 4.53 -33.51 2.85
C ALA A 444 4.88 -32.23 3.63
N ILE A 445 4.47 -31.07 3.12
CA ILE A 445 4.74 -29.77 3.73
C ILE A 445 3.45 -29.18 4.29
N PRO A 446 3.30 -29.09 5.62
CA PRO A 446 2.19 -28.36 6.22
C PRO A 446 2.35 -26.85 5.94
N CYS A 447 1.26 -26.24 5.54
CA CYS A 447 1.20 -24.83 5.18
C CYS A 447 -0.13 -24.20 5.59
N VAL A 448 -0.15 -22.88 5.66
CA VAL A 448 -1.38 -22.09 5.76
C VAL A 448 -1.65 -21.46 4.40
N LEU A 449 -2.84 -21.70 3.84
CA LEU A 449 -3.33 -21.05 2.64
C LEU A 449 -4.13 -19.80 3.00
N GLY A 450 -3.84 -18.68 2.37
CA GLY A 450 -4.72 -17.53 2.29
C GLY A 450 -5.54 -17.60 1.01
N CYS A 451 -6.79 -18.07 1.11
CA CYS A 451 -7.74 -18.21 0.01
C CYS A 451 -8.51 -16.90 -0.21
N GLN A 452 -7.83 -15.88 -0.75
CA GLN A 452 -8.42 -14.55 -0.92
C GLN A 452 -9.53 -14.60 -1.97
N GLY A 453 -10.76 -14.26 -1.56
CA GLY A 453 -11.84 -14.03 -2.53
C GLY A 453 -11.64 -12.73 -3.30
N GLU A 454 -12.18 -12.64 -4.52
CA GLU A 454 -12.16 -11.42 -5.36
C GLU A 454 -12.99 -10.24 -4.80
N GLU A 455 -13.23 -10.17 -3.49
CA GLU A 455 -13.95 -9.06 -2.85
C GLU A 455 -13.19 -7.72 -2.85
N LYS A 456 -12.04 -7.63 -3.54
CA LYS A 456 -11.48 -6.36 -4.02
C LYS A 456 -12.42 -5.57 -4.93
N ALA A 457 -13.56 -6.15 -5.31
CA ALA A 457 -14.69 -5.49 -5.96
C ALA A 457 -15.65 -4.77 -4.97
N GLY A 458 -15.40 -4.84 -3.65
CA GLY A 458 -16.27 -4.28 -2.63
C GLY A 458 -17.53 -5.14 -2.44
N ALA A 459 -17.80 -5.54 -1.20
CA ALA A 459 -18.94 -6.37 -0.82
C ALA A 459 -20.33 -5.76 -1.16
N SER A 460 -20.39 -4.54 -1.69
CA SER A 460 -21.63 -3.85 -2.06
C SER A 460 -21.69 -3.29 -3.48
N ARG A 461 -20.61 -3.30 -4.30
CA ARG A 461 -20.59 -2.51 -5.56
C ARG A 461 -19.72 -3.03 -6.72
N GLY A 462 -19.31 -4.29 -6.77
CA GLY A 462 -18.50 -4.78 -7.90
C GLY A 462 -18.86 -6.17 -8.38
N MET A 463 -18.61 -6.41 -9.68
CA MET A 463 -18.85 -7.68 -10.35
C MET A 463 -18.22 -8.83 -9.55
N ARG A 464 -19.08 -9.74 -9.09
CA ARG A 464 -18.66 -11.08 -8.66
C ARG A 464 -18.37 -11.89 -9.91
N THR A 465 -17.18 -11.75 -10.48
CA THR A 465 -16.69 -12.76 -11.42
C THR A 465 -16.56 -14.07 -10.65
N LYS A 466 -17.21 -15.15 -11.13
CA LYS A 466 -17.16 -16.50 -10.55
C LYS A 466 -15.77 -17.15 -10.64
N VAL A 467 -14.71 -16.37 -10.91
CA VAL A 467 -13.44 -16.89 -11.42
C VAL A 467 -12.37 -16.79 -10.32
N ASN A 468 -12.13 -17.94 -9.69
CA ASN A 468 -10.94 -18.41 -8.96
C ASN A 468 -10.40 -17.57 -7.77
N PRO A 469 -10.40 -18.13 -6.53
CA PRO A 469 -9.70 -17.51 -5.41
C PRO A 469 -8.19 -17.51 -5.64
N VAL A 470 -7.53 -16.40 -5.32
CA VAL A 470 -6.06 -16.29 -5.35
C VAL A 470 -5.51 -16.90 -4.06
N TYR A 471 -4.48 -17.73 -4.18
CA TYR A 471 -3.85 -18.39 -3.04
C TYR A 471 -2.54 -17.72 -2.65
N SER A 472 -2.40 -17.42 -1.36
CA SER A 472 -1.11 -17.17 -0.73
C SER A 472 -0.71 -18.39 0.08
N VAL A 473 0.55 -18.80 0.03
CA VAL A 473 1.03 -19.99 0.75
C VAL A 473 2.07 -19.57 1.77
N PHE A 474 1.90 -20.02 3.01
CA PHE A 474 2.83 -19.75 4.10
C PHE A 474 3.33 -21.07 4.67
N ILE A 475 4.64 -21.28 4.67
CA ILE A 475 5.31 -22.46 5.27
C ILE A 475 6.30 -22.02 6.35
N ALA A 476 6.90 -22.98 7.03
CA ALA A 476 7.91 -22.69 8.05
C ALA A 476 9.19 -22.20 7.36
N HIS A 477 9.54 -20.94 7.57
CA HIS A 477 10.77 -20.36 7.01
C HIS A 477 12.02 -21.01 7.64
N LEU A 478 13.10 -21.12 6.87
CA LEU A 478 14.35 -21.70 7.35
C LEU A 478 14.89 -20.98 8.59
N ASP A 479 14.88 -19.65 8.55
CA ASP A 479 15.10 -18.76 9.68
C ASP A 479 13.79 -18.55 10.50
N PRO A 480 13.75 -18.95 11.79
CA PRO A 480 12.57 -18.80 12.64
C PRO A 480 12.17 -17.34 12.89
N VAL A 481 13.09 -16.37 12.80
CA VAL A 481 12.79 -14.94 12.98
C VAL A 481 12.00 -14.37 11.78
N LYS A 482 12.13 -14.99 10.61
CA LYS A 482 11.43 -14.61 9.37
C LYS A 482 10.18 -15.45 9.11
N CYS A 483 9.83 -16.35 10.03
CA CYS A 483 8.80 -17.36 9.82
C CYS A 483 7.38 -16.77 9.81
N PRO A 484 6.63 -16.84 8.69
CA PRO A 484 5.26 -16.32 8.64
C PRO A 484 4.31 -17.13 9.53
N LEU A 485 4.54 -18.44 9.72
CA LEU A 485 3.74 -19.25 10.64
C LEU A 485 3.91 -18.80 12.09
N GLY A 486 5.13 -18.45 12.50
CA GLY A 486 5.38 -17.83 13.81
C GLY A 486 4.66 -16.50 13.97
N ALA A 487 4.71 -15.64 12.94
CA ALA A 487 4.02 -14.37 12.95
C ALA A 487 2.48 -14.53 13.03
N PHE A 488 1.91 -15.50 12.31
CA PHE A 488 0.50 -15.86 12.47
C PHE A 488 0.21 -16.38 13.87
N ALA A 489 1.07 -17.20 14.46
CA ALA A 489 0.88 -17.71 15.81
C ALA A 489 0.84 -16.56 16.85
N PHE A 490 1.76 -15.60 16.77
CA PHE A 490 1.73 -14.40 17.63
C PHE A 490 0.44 -13.59 17.44
N TYR A 491 -0.01 -13.44 16.20
CA TYR A 491 -1.22 -12.72 15.89
C TYR A 491 -2.47 -13.41 16.45
N HIS A 492 -2.60 -14.73 16.31
CA HIS A 492 -3.75 -15.47 16.84
C HIS A 492 -3.77 -15.48 18.37
N HIS A 493 -2.60 -15.60 19.02
CA HIS A 493 -2.49 -15.44 20.48
C HIS A 493 -2.91 -14.05 20.94
N PHE A 494 -2.44 -13.00 20.26
CA PHE A 494 -2.88 -11.63 20.54
C PHE A 494 -4.40 -11.45 20.31
N LEU A 495 -4.95 -12.05 19.27
CA LEU A 495 -6.34 -11.90 18.88
C LEU A 495 -7.31 -12.61 19.84
N HIS A 496 -6.99 -13.83 20.25
CA HIS A 496 -7.89 -14.64 21.06
C HIS A 496 -7.65 -14.51 22.56
N ASP A 497 -6.39 -14.36 23.00
CA ASP A 497 -6.07 -14.36 24.44
C ASP A 497 -5.90 -12.96 25.03
N VAL A 498 -5.60 -11.95 24.20
CA VAL A 498 -5.44 -10.56 24.66
C VAL A 498 -6.66 -9.71 24.30
N ILE A 499 -7.11 -9.78 23.05
CA ILE A 499 -8.29 -9.05 22.60
C ILE A 499 -9.59 -9.77 23.02
N ASP A 500 -9.56 -11.10 23.07
CA ASP A 500 -10.76 -11.95 23.21
C ASP A 500 -11.85 -11.54 22.21
N ILE A 501 -11.56 -11.78 20.92
CA ILE A 501 -12.52 -11.46 19.86
C ILE A 501 -13.84 -12.21 20.00
N THR A 502 -13.85 -13.36 20.67
CA THR A 502 -15.08 -14.14 20.85
C THR A 502 -16.05 -13.34 21.70
N SER A 503 -15.61 -12.82 22.83
CA SER A 503 -16.42 -11.95 23.69
C SER A 503 -16.64 -10.57 23.06
N ALA A 504 -15.61 -9.97 22.44
CA ALA A 504 -15.69 -8.61 21.92
C ALA A 504 -16.68 -8.45 20.74
N LEU A 505 -16.93 -9.52 19.99
CA LEU A 505 -17.82 -9.54 18.83
C LEU A 505 -19.05 -10.45 19.00
N ASP A 506 -19.22 -11.07 20.17
CA ASP A 506 -20.24 -12.08 20.43
C ASP A 506 -20.23 -13.19 19.36
N ILE A 507 -19.04 -13.76 19.12
CA ILE A 507 -18.85 -14.77 18.08
C ILE A 507 -19.44 -16.09 18.54
N ASN A 508 -20.47 -16.54 17.83
CA ASN A 508 -20.87 -17.94 17.85
C ASN A 508 -20.16 -18.72 16.74
N TRP A 509 -19.19 -19.56 17.12
CA TRP A 509 -18.40 -20.39 16.20
C TRP A 509 -19.21 -21.46 15.47
N SER A 510 -20.42 -21.79 15.94
CA SER A 510 -21.38 -22.63 15.22
C SER A 510 -22.15 -21.88 14.14
N ILE A 511 -21.95 -20.56 14.00
CA ILE A 511 -22.62 -19.72 13.00
C ILE A 511 -21.58 -18.97 12.18
N ASN A 512 -21.26 -19.46 10.99
CA ASN A 512 -20.26 -18.88 10.09
C ASN A 512 -20.32 -17.34 9.92
N LYS A 513 -21.52 -16.76 9.89
CA LYS A 513 -21.70 -15.32 9.64
C LYS A 513 -21.08 -14.43 10.73
N THR A 514 -20.97 -14.92 11.97
CA THR A 514 -20.53 -14.12 13.12
C THR A 514 -19.04 -13.73 13.03
N TRP A 515 -18.20 -14.60 12.43
CA TRP A 515 -16.75 -14.43 12.43
C TRP A 515 -16.12 -14.26 11.04
N ARG A 516 -16.79 -14.69 9.95
CA ARG A 516 -16.24 -14.63 8.58
C ARG A 516 -15.83 -13.25 8.10
N GLN A 517 -16.40 -12.20 8.70
CA GLN A 517 -16.09 -10.81 8.35
C GLN A 517 -14.77 -10.28 8.95
N VAL A 518 -14.19 -10.99 9.92
CA VAL A 518 -12.99 -10.52 10.64
C VAL A 518 -11.75 -10.58 9.74
N ARG A 519 -10.99 -9.48 9.71
CA ARG A 519 -9.75 -9.33 8.91
C ARG A 519 -8.53 -9.81 9.69
N VAL A 520 -7.54 -10.37 8.98
CA VAL A 520 -6.22 -10.73 9.51
C VAL A 520 -5.44 -9.49 9.94
N LEU A 521 -5.52 -8.40 9.18
CA LEU A 521 -5.00 -7.10 9.60
C LEU A 521 -6.19 -6.14 9.75
N HIS A 522 -6.68 -6.00 10.98
CA HIS A 522 -7.89 -5.21 11.26
C HIS A 522 -7.60 -3.86 11.93
N GLY A 523 -8.48 -2.88 11.67
CA GLY A 523 -8.44 -1.54 12.25
C GLY A 523 -8.70 -1.52 13.76
N LYS A 524 -8.39 -0.39 14.42
CA LYS A 524 -8.53 -0.26 15.88
C LYS A 524 -9.98 -0.23 16.38
N LYS A 525 -10.87 0.33 15.56
CA LYS A 525 -12.28 0.54 15.94
C LYS A 525 -13.22 -0.57 15.43
N SER A 526 -12.77 -1.38 14.48
CA SER A 526 -13.59 -2.40 13.82
C SER A 526 -12.71 -3.54 13.33
N TYR A 527 -13.14 -4.76 13.65
CA TYR A 527 -12.45 -6.01 13.27
C TYR A 527 -12.76 -6.44 11.82
N ALA A 528 -13.85 -5.94 11.24
CA ALA A 528 -14.23 -6.19 9.85
C ALA A 528 -13.57 -5.21 8.86
N THR A 529 -13.11 -4.07 9.36
CA THR A 529 -12.44 -3.04 8.56
C THR A 529 -10.94 -3.35 8.46
N PRO A 530 -10.38 -3.39 7.23
CA PRO A 530 -8.95 -3.55 7.03
C PRO A 530 -8.12 -2.51 7.79
N TYR A 531 -6.89 -2.87 8.13
CA TYR A 531 -5.94 -1.94 8.72
C TYR A 531 -5.74 -0.74 7.79
N HIS A 532 -5.59 0.46 8.36
CA HIS A 532 -5.51 1.67 7.55
C HIS A 532 -4.17 1.73 6.79
N GLU A 533 -4.21 2.08 5.51
CA GLU A 533 -3.04 2.08 4.62
C GLU A 533 -1.93 3.00 5.11
N GLN A 534 -2.28 4.26 5.42
CA GLN A 534 -1.32 5.22 5.98
C GLN A 534 -0.73 4.74 7.30
N SER A 535 -1.50 4.01 8.12
CA SER A 535 -0.98 3.49 9.39
C SER A 535 0.05 2.39 9.13
N LEU A 536 -0.21 1.51 8.16
CA LEU A 536 0.75 0.50 7.75
C LEU A 536 2.01 1.14 7.16
N TYR A 537 1.84 2.10 6.25
CA TYR A 537 2.94 2.87 5.68
C TYR A 537 3.82 3.52 6.76
N ASN A 538 3.19 4.15 7.77
CA ASN A 538 3.92 4.76 8.88
C ASN A 538 4.68 3.73 9.74
N LEU A 539 4.19 2.49 9.87
CA LEU A 539 4.95 1.42 10.53
C LEU A 539 6.22 1.07 9.74
N TYR A 540 6.11 0.95 8.41
CA TYR A 540 7.26 0.74 7.54
C TYR A 540 8.27 1.89 7.64
N VAL A 541 7.80 3.15 7.62
CA VAL A 541 8.68 4.33 7.78
C VAL A 541 9.47 4.26 9.10
N LYS A 542 8.82 3.89 10.20
CA LYS A 542 9.49 3.76 11.50
C LYS A 542 10.50 2.62 11.51
N ALA A 543 10.15 1.46 10.95
CA ALA A 543 11.06 0.33 10.86
C ALA A 543 12.29 0.65 9.99
N PHE A 544 12.08 1.39 8.90
CA PHE A 544 13.15 1.82 7.99
C PHE A 544 14.05 2.85 8.66
N SER A 545 13.46 3.82 9.37
CA SER A 545 14.21 4.79 10.16
C SER A 545 15.04 4.12 11.26
N PHE A 546 14.52 3.07 11.90
CA PHE A 546 15.28 2.29 12.88
C PHE A 546 16.49 1.59 12.24
N ALA A 547 16.31 1.07 11.02
CA ALA A 547 17.36 0.39 10.28
C ALA A 547 18.33 1.34 9.54
N GLU A 548 18.20 2.66 9.74
CA GLU A 548 18.92 3.69 8.98
C GLU A 548 18.80 3.49 7.45
N PHE A 549 17.64 2.99 7.03
CA PHE A 549 17.37 2.60 5.66
C PHE A 549 16.42 3.59 4.99
N THR A 550 16.80 4.12 3.83
CA THR A 550 15.97 5.06 3.07
C THR A 550 15.46 4.37 1.80
N SER A 551 14.14 4.33 1.64
CA SER A 551 13.50 3.78 0.44
C SER A 551 12.15 4.43 0.21
N HIS A 552 11.83 4.65 -1.07
CA HIS A 552 10.53 5.16 -1.51
C HIS A 552 9.47 4.04 -1.58
N LEU A 553 9.91 2.78 -1.74
CA LEU A 553 9.02 1.62 -1.91
C LEU A 553 8.34 1.16 -0.61
N LYS A 554 8.88 1.48 0.58
CA LYS A 554 8.27 1.24 1.91
C LYS A 554 7.43 -0.05 2.00
N ALA A 555 6.10 0.06 1.98
CA ALA A 555 5.18 -1.07 2.14
C ALA A 555 5.19 -2.07 0.96
N HIS A 556 5.82 -1.73 -0.16
CA HIS A 556 6.00 -2.58 -1.33
C HIS A 556 7.39 -3.23 -1.39
N LEU A 557 8.38 -2.73 -0.61
CA LEU A 557 9.74 -3.27 -0.63
C LEU A 557 9.82 -4.81 -0.50
N PRO A 558 9.07 -5.47 0.42
CA PRO A 558 9.06 -6.93 0.52
C PRO A 558 8.76 -7.64 -0.80
N ARG A 559 7.86 -7.09 -1.61
CA ARG A 559 7.47 -7.67 -2.90
C ARG A 559 8.60 -7.52 -3.92
N HIS A 560 9.19 -6.33 -4.02
CA HIS A 560 10.24 -6.06 -5.02
C HIS A 560 11.51 -6.87 -4.75
N ILE A 561 11.88 -7.09 -3.50
CA ILE A 561 13.08 -7.88 -3.17
C ILE A 561 12.84 -9.39 -3.20
N LEU A 562 11.59 -9.83 -3.24
CA LEU A 562 11.25 -11.24 -3.18
C LEU A 562 11.77 -12.02 -4.39
N GLY A 563 11.59 -11.49 -5.60
CA GLY A 563 12.08 -12.12 -6.82
C GLY A 563 13.58 -12.38 -6.76
N TYR A 564 14.35 -11.38 -6.32
CA TYR A 564 15.80 -11.50 -6.11
C TYR A 564 16.17 -12.58 -5.09
N ASN A 565 15.46 -12.61 -3.96
CA ASN A 565 15.70 -13.64 -2.95
C ASN A 565 15.41 -15.05 -3.49
N GLN A 566 14.40 -15.20 -4.36
CA GLN A 566 14.06 -16.48 -4.98
C GLN A 566 15.06 -16.89 -6.08
N GLU A 567 15.51 -15.94 -6.89
CA GLU A 567 16.53 -16.18 -7.91
C GLU A 567 17.84 -16.65 -7.27
N ARG A 568 18.25 -16.04 -6.15
CA ARG A 568 19.39 -16.51 -5.34
C ARG A 568 19.23 -17.95 -4.82
N MET A 569 18.00 -18.42 -4.71
CA MET A 569 17.67 -19.80 -4.33
C MET A 569 17.54 -20.74 -5.53
N GLY A 570 17.78 -20.23 -6.75
CA GLY A 570 17.73 -20.99 -8.00
C GLY A 570 16.32 -21.17 -8.56
N VAL A 571 15.38 -20.30 -8.21
CA VAL A 571 14.02 -20.30 -8.76
C VAL A 571 14.02 -19.55 -10.08
N ASP A 572 13.44 -20.15 -11.12
CA ASP A 572 13.28 -19.51 -12.42
C ASP A 572 12.26 -18.35 -12.36
N PRO A 573 12.54 -17.18 -12.98
CA PRO A 573 11.64 -16.03 -12.96
C PRO A 573 10.21 -16.33 -13.43
N SER A 574 10.01 -17.26 -14.37
CA SER A 574 8.67 -17.68 -14.84
C SER A 574 7.86 -18.43 -13.76
N VAL A 575 8.53 -18.98 -12.75
CA VAL A 575 7.90 -19.61 -11.60
C VAL A 575 7.59 -18.57 -10.52
N THR A 576 8.44 -17.55 -10.38
CA THR A 576 8.25 -16.41 -9.48
C THR A 576 7.06 -15.54 -9.88
N SER A 577 6.86 -15.25 -11.17
CA SER A 577 5.74 -14.44 -11.67
C SER A 577 4.36 -15.04 -11.31
N ARG A 578 4.32 -16.36 -11.07
CA ARG A 578 3.11 -17.08 -10.64
C ARG A 578 2.78 -16.89 -9.15
N MET A 579 3.62 -16.18 -8.37
CA MET A 579 3.29 -15.83 -6.98
C MET A 579 2.45 -14.55 -6.87
N GLY A 580 1.43 -14.58 -6.03
CA GLY A 580 0.56 -13.42 -5.76
C GLY A 580 -0.66 -13.34 -6.70
N TRP A 581 -1.18 -12.13 -6.92
CA TRP A 581 -2.40 -11.87 -7.71
C TRP A 581 -2.15 -11.95 -9.22
N VAL A 582 -2.56 -13.05 -9.85
CA VAL A 582 -2.62 -13.22 -11.33
C VAL A 582 -4.10 -13.38 -11.76
N ARG A 583 -4.50 -12.84 -12.92
CA ARG A 583 -5.88 -12.86 -13.46
C ARG A 583 -5.97 -13.71 -14.74
N GLY A 584 -6.96 -14.62 -14.83
CA GLY A 584 -7.23 -15.51 -15.99
C GLY A 584 -6.16 -16.62 -16.12
N GLU A 585 -6.40 -17.84 -16.61
CA GLU A 585 -7.51 -18.44 -17.36
C GLU A 585 -8.11 -19.66 -16.61
N THR A 586 -9.38 -19.90 -16.90
CA THR A 586 -10.31 -20.92 -16.39
C THR A 586 -9.98 -22.38 -16.78
N TYR A 587 -8.70 -22.75 -16.93
CA TYR A 587 -8.29 -24.10 -17.36
C TYR A 587 -6.94 -24.64 -16.80
N TYR A 588 -6.20 -23.90 -15.96
CA TYR A 588 -5.22 -24.55 -15.04
C TYR A 588 -5.93 -25.19 -13.82
N ASP A 589 -7.24 -25.01 -13.76
CA ASP A 589 -8.26 -25.63 -12.93
C ASP A 589 -8.19 -27.16 -13.01
N THR A 590 -7.78 -27.89 -11.97
CA THR A 590 -8.85 -28.12 -10.98
C THR A 590 -8.41 -28.15 -9.52
N TYR A 591 -7.27 -28.72 -9.10
CA TYR A 591 -7.03 -28.89 -7.65
C TYR A 591 -5.57 -29.14 -7.26
N ALA A 592 -4.86 -28.14 -6.71
CA ALA A 592 -3.57 -28.22 -6.00
C ALA A 592 -2.19 -28.33 -6.76
N PRO A 593 -2.04 -28.78 -8.02
CA PRO A 593 -0.74 -28.79 -8.70
C PRO A 593 -0.30 -27.40 -9.22
N ALA A 594 -1.14 -26.37 -9.11
CA ALA A 594 -0.86 -25.02 -9.62
C ALA A 594 -0.13 -24.09 -8.63
N LEU A 595 0.16 -24.52 -7.40
CA LEU A 595 1.02 -23.73 -6.50
C LEU A 595 2.44 -23.71 -7.08
N PRO A 596 3.10 -22.55 -7.24
CA PRO A 596 4.48 -22.48 -7.69
C PRO A 596 5.42 -22.92 -6.54
N LYS A 597 5.48 -24.25 -6.31
CA LYS A 597 6.13 -24.86 -5.13
C LYS A 597 7.58 -24.45 -4.95
N GLU A 598 8.31 -24.33 -6.05
CA GLU A 598 9.72 -23.89 -6.03
C GLU A 598 9.83 -22.42 -5.60
N ALA A 599 8.96 -21.54 -6.10
CA ALA A 599 8.89 -20.16 -5.64
C ALA A 599 8.49 -20.09 -4.16
N VAL A 600 7.50 -20.88 -3.72
CA VAL A 600 7.14 -20.96 -2.29
C VAL A 600 8.34 -21.39 -1.45
N LEU A 601 9.10 -22.40 -1.86
CA LEU A 601 10.32 -22.83 -1.16
C LEU A 601 11.38 -21.72 -1.12
N GLY A 602 11.66 -21.10 -2.26
CA GLY A 602 12.63 -20.00 -2.38
C GLY A 602 12.28 -18.81 -1.50
N ALA A 603 11.00 -18.43 -1.44
CA ALA A 603 10.50 -17.36 -0.57
C ALA A 603 10.69 -17.66 0.93
N HIS A 604 10.87 -18.94 1.28
CA HIS A 604 11.04 -19.42 2.66
C HIS A 604 12.48 -19.86 2.97
N GLY A 605 13.43 -19.59 2.07
CA GLY A 605 14.85 -19.88 2.25
C GLY A 605 15.25 -21.32 1.97
N TYR A 606 14.46 -22.07 1.20
CA TYR A 606 14.82 -23.41 0.73
C TYR A 606 15.07 -23.42 -0.77
N LYS A 607 16.09 -24.16 -1.21
CA LYS A 607 16.22 -24.50 -2.62
C LYS A 607 15.20 -25.58 -2.97
N ALA A 608 14.85 -25.71 -4.25
CA ALA A 608 14.03 -26.85 -4.68
C ALA A 608 14.67 -28.19 -4.26
N HIS A 609 16.00 -28.19 -4.20
CA HIS A 609 17.05 -29.09 -3.69
C HIS A 609 16.91 -30.05 -2.49
N GLU A 610 17.66 -29.74 -1.46
CA GLU A 610 17.16 -29.37 -0.15
C GLU A 610 15.91 -30.12 0.28
N VAL A 611 16.12 -30.94 1.31
CA VAL A 611 15.04 -31.54 2.09
C VAL A 611 14.38 -30.44 2.90
N TYR A 612 13.05 -30.34 2.82
CA TYR A 612 12.30 -29.44 3.68
C TYR A 612 12.28 -29.97 5.11
N ASP A 613 13.25 -29.52 5.92
CA ASP A 613 13.35 -29.82 7.34
C ASP A 613 13.86 -28.62 8.16
N PRO A 614 12.99 -27.67 8.55
CA PRO A 614 13.32 -26.60 9.50
C PRO A 614 13.73 -27.16 10.86
N ILE A 615 15.04 -27.31 11.09
CA ILE A 615 15.65 -27.91 12.29
C ILE A 615 15.12 -27.32 13.61
N TRP A 616 14.85 -26.01 13.64
CA TRP A 616 14.33 -25.34 14.83
C TRP A 616 12.95 -25.85 15.27
N ARG A 617 12.20 -26.52 14.39
CA ARG A 617 10.92 -27.17 14.73
C ARG A 617 11.09 -28.43 15.58
N HIS A 618 12.28 -29.01 15.61
CA HIS A 618 12.58 -30.19 16.42
C HIS A 618 12.92 -29.85 17.88
N VAL A 619 13.09 -28.57 18.20
CA VAL A 619 13.25 -28.16 19.60
C VAL A 619 11.92 -28.40 20.33
N HIS A 620 11.94 -29.30 21.30
CA HIS A 620 10.74 -29.70 22.03
C HIS A 620 10.14 -28.53 22.81
N VAL A 621 8.84 -28.29 22.59
CA VAL A 621 8.04 -27.34 23.37
C VAL A 621 7.21 -28.14 24.38
N PRO A 622 7.38 -27.91 25.70
CA PRO A 622 6.56 -28.55 26.72
C PRO A 622 5.07 -28.40 26.48
N GLU A 623 4.30 -29.47 26.64
CA GLU A 623 2.85 -29.50 26.38
C GLU A 623 2.09 -28.48 27.25
N ILE A 624 2.52 -28.27 28.48
CA ILE A 624 1.96 -27.25 29.38
C ILE A 624 2.06 -25.84 28.79
N PHE A 625 3.07 -25.55 27.96
CA PHE A 625 3.17 -24.25 27.29
C PHE A 625 2.15 -24.12 26.18
N LEU A 626 1.88 -25.20 25.44
CA LEU A 626 0.91 -25.19 24.34
C LEU A 626 -0.49 -24.83 24.85
N HIS A 627 -0.87 -25.27 26.05
CA HIS A 627 -2.14 -24.93 26.67
C HIS A 627 -2.24 -23.47 27.18
N LEU A 628 -1.15 -22.70 27.19
CA LEU A 628 -1.19 -21.26 27.50
C LEU A 628 -1.72 -20.41 26.35
N VAL A 629 -1.84 -20.98 25.15
CA VAL A 629 -2.18 -20.27 23.91
C VAL A 629 -3.55 -20.76 23.42
N CYS A 630 -4.52 -19.86 23.38
CA CYS A 630 -5.88 -20.11 22.95
C CYS A 630 -6.49 -21.35 23.66
N PRO A 631 -6.58 -21.39 25.00
CA PRO A 631 -7.03 -22.57 25.75
C PRO A 631 -8.47 -22.99 25.43
N MET A 632 -9.26 -22.12 24.80
CA MET A 632 -10.61 -22.42 24.33
C MET A 632 -10.67 -23.24 23.04
N ALA A 633 -9.54 -23.39 22.32
CA ALA A 633 -9.52 -23.91 20.95
C ALA A 633 -10.03 -25.36 20.86
N GLU A 634 -9.64 -26.24 21.78
CA GLU A 634 -10.01 -27.66 21.80
C GLU A 634 -11.51 -27.83 21.99
N THR A 635 -12.10 -27.08 22.93
CA THR A 635 -13.54 -27.10 23.18
C THR A 635 -14.30 -26.64 21.94
N ILE A 636 -13.92 -25.48 21.38
CA ILE A 636 -14.58 -24.95 20.18
C ILE A 636 -14.42 -25.91 19.00
N TYR A 637 -13.23 -26.44 18.77
CA TYR A 637 -12.96 -27.42 17.71
C TYR A 637 -13.85 -28.65 17.86
N SER A 638 -13.92 -29.23 19.07
CA SER A 638 -14.77 -30.40 19.35
C SER A 638 -16.26 -30.13 19.10
N ASP A 639 -16.71 -28.89 19.33
CA ASP A 639 -18.09 -28.48 19.08
C ASP A 639 -18.41 -28.30 17.60
N VAL A 640 -17.45 -27.94 16.75
CA VAL A 640 -17.71 -27.63 15.33
C VAL A 640 -17.24 -28.72 14.37
N VAL A 641 -16.29 -29.57 14.76
CA VAL A 641 -15.75 -30.64 13.90
C VAL A 641 -16.84 -31.65 13.54
N GLY A 642 -16.84 -32.09 12.27
CA GLY A 642 -17.82 -33.05 11.75
C GLY A 642 -19.24 -32.50 11.55
N ARG A 643 -19.54 -31.27 11.99
CA ARG A 643 -20.84 -30.64 11.75
C ARG A 643 -20.95 -30.10 10.32
N GLN A 644 -22.12 -30.28 9.72
CA GLN A 644 -22.40 -29.82 8.36
C GLN A 644 -22.22 -28.30 8.25
N ASN A 645 -21.59 -27.85 7.16
CA ASN A 645 -21.30 -26.43 6.87
C ASN A 645 -20.34 -25.72 7.84
N LEU A 646 -19.71 -26.41 8.79
CA LEU A 646 -18.74 -25.82 9.74
C LEU A 646 -17.29 -26.26 9.52
N SER A 647 -16.99 -26.92 8.40
CA SER A 647 -15.64 -27.34 8.03
C SER A 647 -14.62 -26.20 8.07
N GLY A 648 -14.98 -25.01 7.55
CA GLY A 648 -14.08 -23.85 7.59
C GLY A 648 -13.73 -23.36 9.00
N ALA A 649 -14.65 -23.47 9.96
CA ALA A 649 -14.41 -23.12 11.36
C ALA A 649 -13.57 -24.21 12.05
N ALA A 650 -13.87 -25.49 11.81
CA ALA A 650 -13.08 -26.61 12.30
C ALA A 650 -11.63 -26.53 11.80
N ASN A 651 -11.44 -26.31 10.50
CA ASN A 651 -10.13 -26.13 9.87
C ASN A 651 -9.36 -24.94 10.45
N TYR A 652 -10.02 -23.79 10.63
CA TYR A 652 -9.40 -22.62 11.25
C TYR A 652 -8.89 -22.91 12.66
N TRP A 653 -9.68 -23.59 13.50
CA TRP A 653 -9.25 -23.94 14.85
C TRP A 653 -8.19 -25.04 14.88
N SER A 654 -8.24 -26.03 13.97
CA SER A 654 -7.16 -27.00 13.77
C SER A 654 -5.84 -26.28 13.46
N MET A 655 -5.87 -25.33 12.52
CA MET A 655 -4.71 -24.51 12.18
C MET A 655 -4.19 -23.74 13.41
N VAL A 656 -5.06 -23.07 14.17
CA VAL A 656 -4.64 -22.32 15.37
C VAL A 656 -3.94 -23.24 16.39
N MET A 657 -4.46 -24.45 16.61
CA MET A 657 -3.82 -25.43 17.50
C MET A 657 -2.46 -25.90 16.97
N GLU A 658 -2.37 -26.19 15.67
CA GLU A 658 -1.12 -26.59 14.99
C GLU A 658 -0.04 -25.50 15.00
N LEU A 659 -0.46 -24.22 15.08
CA LEU A 659 0.46 -23.07 15.14
C LEU A 659 1.06 -22.82 16.53
N ARG A 660 0.54 -23.42 17.61
CA ARG A 660 1.01 -23.17 18.99
C ARG A 660 2.51 -23.42 19.20
N PRO A 661 3.12 -24.52 18.71
CA PRO A 661 4.56 -24.72 18.87
C PRO A 661 5.39 -23.62 18.19
N TYR A 662 4.92 -23.11 17.05
CA TYR A 662 5.59 -22.04 16.30
C TYR A 662 5.67 -20.74 17.10
N LEU A 663 4.66 -20.44 17.92
CA LEU A 663 4.69 -19.30 18.83
C LEU A 663 5.92 -19.38 19.74
N PHE A 664 6.14 -20.51 20.40
CA PHE A 664 7.26 -20.65 21.34
C PHE A 664 8.61 -20.76 20.63
N GLN A 665 8.71 -21.54 19.56
CA GLN A 665 9.98 -21.73 18.84
C GLN A 665 10.44 -20.44 18.14
N CYS A 666 9.54 -19.74 17.44
CA CYS A 666 9.88 -18.47 16.79
C CYS A 666 10.06 -17.37 17.84
N GLY A 667 9.24 -17.36 18.90
CA GLY A 667 9.37 -16.43 20.02
C GLY A 667 10.72 -16.52 20.71
N ALA A 668 11.20 -17.75 20.98
CA ALA A 668 12.50 -17.99 21.60
C ALA A 668 13.66 -17.54 20.72
N ALA A 669 13.58 -17.76 19.40
CA ALA A 669 14.57 -17.28 18.46
C ALA A 669 14.61 -15.74 18.41
N ILE A 670 13.44 -15.09 18.33
CA ILE A 670 13.32 -13.63 18.39
C ILE A 670 13.86 -13.11 19.74
N PHE A 671 13.64 -13.82 20.84
CA PHE A 671 14.11 -13.43 22.16
C PHE A 671 15.64 -13.37 22.24
N GLN A 672 16.35 -14.24 21.50
CA GLN A 672 17.81 -14.18 21.44
C GLN A 672 18.31 -12.91 20.75
N GLU A 673 17.53 -12.34 19.83
CA GLU A 673 17.93 -11.17 19.05
C GLU A 673 17.41 -9.85 19.61
N VAL A 674 16.20 -9.86 20.16
CA VAL A 674 15.43 -8.66 20.50
C VAL A 674 14.65 -8.85 21.83
N PRO A 675 15.31 -9.18 22.95
CA PRO A 675 14.64 -9.58 24.20
C PRO A 675 13.73 -8.49 24.78
N ASP A 676 14.00 -7.21 24.49
CA ASP A 676 13.23 -6.07 24.98
C ASP A 676 11.97 -5.76 24.14
N SER A 677 11.68 -6.57 23.13
CA SER A 677 10.52 -6.39 22.27
C SER A 677 9.22 -6.38 23.08
N ALA A 678 8.29 -5.49 22.69
CA ALA A 678 6.94 -5.50 23.25
C ALA A 678 6.19 -6.81 22.99
N LEU A 679 6.64 -7.64 22.04
CA LEU A 679 6.12 -8.99 21.78
C LEU A 679 6.09 -9.86 23.04
N PHE A 680 7.09 -9.77 23.90
CA PHE A 680 7.20 -10.59 25.12
C PHE A 680 6.28 -10.14 26.26
N ARG A 681 5.43 -9.13 26.01
CA ARG A 681 4.31 -8.77 26.89
C ARG A 681 3.08 -9.64 26.66
N LEU A 682 3.10 -10.52 25.66
CA LEU A 682 2.01 -11.49 25.47
C LEU A 682 1.92 -12.44 26.67
N PRO A 683 0.71 -12.79 27.13
CA PRO A 683 0.53 -13.58 28.36
C PRO A 683 1.31 -14.90 28.41
N ALA A 684 1.40 -15.63 27.29
CA ALA A 684 2.15 -16.88 27.22
C ALA A 684 3.66 -16.69 27.47
N PHE A 685 4.24 -15.57 27.00
CA PHE A 685 5.66 -15.25 27.22
C PHE A 685 5.94 -14.59 28.56
N ALA A 686 4.91 -14.09 29.25
CA ALA A 686 5.06 -13.50 30.58
C ALA A 686 5.30 -14.55 31.68
N GLN A 687 5.04 -15.84 31.40
CA GLN A 687 5.27 -16.93 32.35
C GLN A 687 6.77 -17.17 32.58
N GLN A 688 7.17 -17.28 33.85
CA GLN A 688 8.57 -17.43 34.23
C GLN A 688 9.22 -18.68 33.63
N ASP A 689 8.49 -19.80 33.61
CA ASP A 689 9.00 -21.06 33.07
C ASP A 689 9.26 -20.97 31.56
N VAL A 690 8.39 -20.26 30.84
CA VAL A 690 8.56 -20.00 29.41
C VAL A 690 9.78 -19.11 29.18
N GLN A 691 9.97 -18.05 29.97
CA GLN A 691 11.15 -17.18 29.87
C GLN A 691 12.44 -17.94 30.16
N ASN A 692 12.45 -18.80 31.18
CA ASN A 692 13.59 -19.65 31.53
C ASN A 692 13.91 -20.62 30.39
N TRP A 693 12.89 -21.25 29.80
CA TRP A 693 13.06 -22.13 28.64
C TRP A 693 13.62 -21.38 27.42
N MET A 694 13.07 -20.21 27.08
CA MET A 694 13.57 -19.39 25.96
C MET A 694 15.01 -18.94 26.18
N LYS A 695 15.39 -18.59 27.40
CA LYS A 695 16.71 -18.07 27.74
C LYS A 695 17.81 -19.14 27.79
N HIS A 696 17.46 -20.34 28.24
CA HIS A 696 18.46 -21.36 28.59
C HIS A 696 18.32 -22.65 27.76
N GLN A 697 17.12 -23.23 27.69
CA GLN A 697 16.92 -24.55 27.11
C GLN A 697 16.89 -24.50 25.57
N PHE A 698 16.06 -23.61 25.01
CA PHE A 698 15.92 -23.45 23.56
C PHE A 698 17.25 -23.24 22.83
N PRO A 699 18.11 -22.26 23.22
CA PRO A 699 19.37 -22.03 22.49
C PRO A 699 20.34 -23.21 22.61
N SER A 700 20.34 -23.93 23.74
CA SER A 700 21.14 -25.15 23.93
C SER A 700 20.70 -26.26 22.98
N ASP A 701 19.41 -26.61 23.02
CA ASP A 701 18.86 -27.69 22.19
C ASP A 701 18.95 -27.36 20.70
N PHE A 702 18.68 -26.10 20.33
CA PHE A 702 18.78 -25.66 18.95
C PHE A 702 20.22 -25.75 18.43
N SER A 703 21.21 -25.42 19.27
CA SER A 703 22.64 -25.54 18.90
C SER A 703 23.03 -27.00 18.67
N VAL A 704 22.59 -27.92 19.53
CA VAL A 704 22.82 -29.37 19.39
C VAL A 704 22.18 -29.90 18.11
N LEU A 705 20.92 -29.56 17.86
CA LEU A 705 20.20 -29.98 16.66
C LEU A 705 20.86 -29.43 15.38
N LYS A 706 21.29 -28.17 15.40
CA LYS A 706 22.00 -27.54 14.27
C LYS A 706 23.35 -28.22 14.00
N ALA A 707 24.07 -28.65 15.04
CA ALA A 707 25.30 -29.41 14.89
C ALA A 707 25.06 -30.81 14.28
N ASN A 708 23.90 -31.42 14.56
CA ASN A 708 23.53 -32.76 14.10
C ASN A 708 22.89 -32.80 12.70
N ALA A 709 22.43 -31.66 12.17
CA ALA A 709 21.59 -31.60 10.97
C ALA A 709 22.28 -31.97 9.64
N GLY A 710 23.60 -32.23 9.65
CA GLY A 710 24.33 -32.68 8.46
C GLY A 710 24.28 -31.72 7.26
N SER A 711 24.58 -32.24 6.07
CA SER A 711 24.42 -31.50 4.81
C SER A 711 22.95 -31.49 4.40
N ARG A 712 22.44 -30.31 4.05
CA ARG A 712 21.06 -30.13 3.55
C ARG A 712 20.90 -30.51 2.08
N VAL A 713 22.00 -30.59 1.35
CA VAL A 713 22.00 -30.88 -0.08
C VAL A 713 21.78 -32.37 -0.30
N ASP A 714 20.69 -32.69 -0.98
CA ASP A 714 20.40 -34.05 -1.44
C ASP A 714 21.22 -34.35 -2.71
N LEU A 715 22.44 -34.83 -2.50
CA LEU A 715 23.38 -35.16 -3.57
C LEU A 715 22.84 -36.26 -4.49
N GLN A 716 22.10 -37.22 -3.95
CA GLN A 716 21.50 -38.30 -4.73
C GLN A 716 20.48 -37.75 -5.70
N ARG A 717 19.70 -36.75 -5.28
CA ARG A 717 18.73 -36.09 -6.14
C ARG A 717 19.36 -35.25 -7.25
N ILE A 718 20.43 -34.51 -6.94
CA ILE A 718 21.19 -33.79 -7.96
C ILE A 718 21.74 -34.77 -8.99
N GLN A 719 22.31 -35.89 -8.53
CA GLN A 719 22.84 -36.94 -9.40
C GLN A 719 21.74 -37.58 -10.26
N ASN A 720 20.56 -37.86 -9.71
CA ASN A 720 19.44 -38.42 -10.45
C ASN A 720 18.89 -37.43 -11.49
N GLN A 721 18.78 -36.14 -11.18
CA GLN A 721 18.39 -35.11 -12.16
C GLN A 721 19.40 -35.00 -13.29
N LEU A 722 20.70 -34.96 -12.97
CA LEU A 722 21.77 -34.92 -13.98
C LEU A 722 21.77 -36.17 -14.86
N LEU A 723 21.53 -37.35 -14.27
CA LEU A 723 21.43 -38.61 -15.01
C LEU A 723 20.21 -38.60 -15.94
N GLN A 724 19.07 -38.09 -15.47
CA GLN A 724 17.84 -38.03 -16.25
C GLN A 724 17.97 -37.06 -17.43
N LEU A 725 18.54 -35.88 -17.22
CA LEU A 725 18.86 -34.93 -18.29
C LEU A 725 19.83 -35.56 -19.32
N ALA A 726 20.86 -36.26 -18.86
CA ALA A 726 21.80 -36.94 -19.75
C ALA A 726 21.18 -38.09 -20.56
N LEU A 727 20.10 -38.71 -20.06
CA LEU A 727 19.35 -39.75 -20.76
C LEU A 727 18.29 -39.19 -21.72
N GLU A 728 17.79 -37.98 -21.47
CA GLU A 728 16.81 -37.29 -22.32
C GLU A 728 17.48 -36.53 -23.49
N GLU A 729 18.77 -36.19 -23.38
CA GLU A 729 19.59 -35.60 -24.46
C GLU A 729 20.21 -36.62 -25.42
N THR A 730 20.10 -37.92 -25.13
CA THR A 730 20.51 -39.05 -26.02
C THR A 730 19.33 -39.67 -26.74
#